data_AF-A0A938UZZ1-F1
#
_entry.id   AF-A0A938UZZ1-F1
#
_cell.length_a   1.000
_cell.length_b   1.000
_cell.length_c   1.000
_cell.angle_alpha   90.00
_cell.angle_beta   90.00
_cell.angle_gamma   90.00
#
_symmetry.space_group_name_H-M   'P 1'
#
loop_
_entity.id
_entity.type
_entity.pdbx_description
1 polymer ?
#
loop_
_entity_poly.entity_id
_entity_poly.type
_entity_poly.pdbx_seq_one_letter_code
_entity_poly.pdbx_strand_id
1 'polypeptide(L)'
;MRPGYTSDSVVQTFEARYRWDGEPASGRVTIEGKETPYASVTDAIAAAPEGATILLGPGMYRESVMVSGRPLALVGAGAARSVIVAQETAFYASRSEVTVSGIGFWSLTVGPDVAVAALSESAAALDDCRFSGGTGAGVVVAGTETFAALTGNLVSGNMGGGIRLQGGRLDLRRNIVVRNARAGIVLAPSSPGAIASFSSWHDTVLDNWSGHRCVSLGKVGIVPVTPLDRYRFEASILNSGGLGESLSEEYYGTVKESGRNFLSAAALPAPDFFVDADAEDYRPRGRLVADSLGIELGANPSPEGLKQLSTVLSNALMTEKLQLGYILSLFLPPAERASAHQRIRAILDVWVGEFLQTGRLGTRLFAVLGLARVAPAHWRMEVVLERYLAGFDSRYTFHLKPLNFFAEDEALAQKMLGYLEGRMSLFPRHIVRSGDGENAYVLSGGVLKPMSRSSSKREFSLQRVVENPYFGQLGDTARLLESRLVETQKKIDDVQFTLNNPHFSPVKQGSRYRQGLEKKLQGLEEDKAKLAVQLASVRKAIEESAERFDVEIRGTLNEKTSTGEYYQTLVVAPKGEILLDLTQVLAFRDVDVSVAPLPKHGFAGKELSVKTGDPLDLAASALAQSMQEAVIAKETQTLKGLLDRYHSGLIETSAEDQLVELLLLNAHLYQKALELRPEYEKLVAEGAGAEGGIQAGVVFDSNAGPDSRALRIDVSYSDARAQRERLKELAGIYRPYWDLQPQVDQFLKIRFGLTARELFETRAVLDRLLPSDER
;
A
#
# COMPACT_ATOMS: atom_id res chain seq x y z
N MET A 1 -21.58 -34.26 -15.10
CA MET A 1 -20.35 -35.09 -15.17
C MET A 1 -20.44 -35.93 -16.43
N ARG A 2 -19.37 -36.02 -17.23
CA ARG A 2 -19.33 -36.99 -18.33
C ARG A 2 -19.28 -38.43 -17.76
N PRO A 3 -19.86 -39.43 -18.43
CA PRO A 3 -19.79 -40.83 -18.01
C PRO A 3 -18.35 -41.34 -18.22
N GLY A 4 -17.66 -41.79 -17.17
CA GLY A 4 -16.36 -42.47 -17.31
C GLY A 4 -15.36 -42.31 -16.16
N TYR A 5 -15.51 -41.32 -15.29
CA TYR A 5 -14.68 -41.19 -14.09
C TYR A 5 -15.36 -41.89 -12.91
N THR A 6 -14.84 -43.05 -12.52
CA THR A 6 -15.22 -43.71 -11.26
C THR A 6 -14.37 -43.17 -10.13
N SER A 7 -14.94 -43.08 -8.92
CA SER A 7 -14.23 -42.75 -7.67
C SER A 7 -12.92 -43.54 -7.52
N ASP A 8 -12.96 -44.81 -7.93
CA ASP A 8 -11.84 -45.75 -7.82
C ASP A 8 -10.62 -45.32 -8.65
N SER A 9 -10.82 -44.70 -9.81
CA SER A 9 -9.71 -44.23 -10.67
C SER A 9 -8.96 -43.03 -10.05
N VAL A 10 -9.68 -42.16 -9.33
CA VAL A 10 -9.11 -41.02 -8.61
C VAL A 10 -8.33 -41.50 -7.39
N VAL A 11 -8.91 -42.45 -6.64
CA VAL A 11 -8.26 -43.09 -5.48
C VAL A 11 -6.99 -43.84 -5.90
N GLN A 12 -7.02 -44.65 -6.97
CA GLN A 12 -5.85 -45.39 -7.45
C GLN A 12 -4.73 -44.47 -7.97
N THR A 13 -5.09 -43.40 -8.70
CA THR A 13 -4.11 -42.42 -9.18
C THR A 13 -3.47 -41.67 -8.02
N PHE A 14 -4.22 -41.44 -6.93
CA PHE A 14 -3.71 -40.83 -5.71
C PHE A 14 -2.80 -41.77 -4.91
N GLU A 15 -3.24 -43.02 -4.66
CA GLU A 15 -2.44 -44.03 -3.96
C GLU A 15 -1.12 -44.33 -4.70
N ALA A 16 -1.09 -44.19 -6.03
CA ALA A 16 0.13 -44.29 -6.83
C ALA A 16 1.05 -43.05 -6.70
N ARG A 17 0.50 -41.86 -6.43
CA ARG A 17 1.22 -40.57 -6.46
C ARG A 17 1.69 -40.09 -5.09
N TYR A 18 0.96 -40.47 -4.04
CA TYR A 18 1.32 -40.32 -2.63
C TYR A 18 1.58 -41.70 -2.01
N ARG A 19 2.29 -42.57 -2.75
CA ARG A 19 2.94 -43.73 -2.11
C ARG A 19 3.85 -43.16 -1.03
N TRP A 20 3.38 -43.22 0.21
CA TRP A 20 4.26 -43.22 1.36
C TRP A 20 5.16 -44.42 1.13
N ASP A 21 6.47 -44.22 1.04
CA ASP A 21 7.42 -45.29 0.66
C ASP A 21 7.56 -46.41 1.72
N GLY A 22 6.62 -46.50 2.67
CA GLY A 22 6.43 -47.61 3.60
C GLY A 22 4.97 -48.03 3.65
N GLU A 23 4.69 -49.29 4.01
CA GLU A 23 3.33 -49.71 4.34
C GLU A 23 2.72 -48.72 5.35
N PRO A 24 1.47 -48.27 5.15
CA PRO A 24 0.85 -47.28 6.01
C PRO A 24 0.51 -47.94 7.35
N ALA A 25 1.52 -48.15 8.19
CA ALA A 25 1.30 -48.43 9.59
C ALA A 25 0.55 -47.21 10.14
N SER A 26 -0.64 -47.47 10.69
CA SER A 26 -1.31 -46.47 11.50
C SER A 26 -0.32 -46.00 12.58
N GLY A 27 -0.16 -44.68 12.68
CA GLY A 27 0.73 -44.12 13.68
C GLY A 27 0.20 -44.41 15.09
N ARG A 28 1.09 -44.26 16.08
CA ARG A 28 0.68 -44.42 17.49
C ARG A 28 -0.27 -43.30 17.88
N VAL A 29 -1.47 -43.63 18.36
CA VAL A 29 -2.40 -42.65 18.96
C VAL A 29 -2.37 -42.81 20.48
N THR A 30 -2.17 -41.72 21.22
CA THR A 30 -2.17 -41.74 22.69
C THR A 30 -2.93 -40.53 23.23
N ILE A 31 -3.42 -40.64 24.46
CA ILE A 31 -3.86 -39.47 25.22
C ILE A 31 -2.66 -39.02 26.08
N GLU A 32 -2.41 -37.72 26.16
CA GLU A 32 -1.34 -37.17 27.00
C GLU A 32 -1.41 -37.72 28.44
N GLY A 33 -0.27 -38.22 28.94
CA GLY A 33 -0.19 -38.88 30.26
C GLY A 33 -0.63 -40.35 30.29
N LYS A 34 -1.10 -40.93 29.18
CA LYS A 34 -1.38 -42.38 29.06
C LYS A 34 -0.40 -43.06 28.11
N GLU A 35 0.26 -44.11 28.58
CA GLU A 35 1.23 -44.86 27.77
C GLU A 35 0.56 -45.83 26.79
N THR A 36 -0.61 -46.36 27.14
CA THR A 36 -1.30 -47.35 26.31
C THR A 36 -1.83 -46.68 25.03
N PRO A 37 -1.35 -47.12 23.84
CA PRO A 37 -1.85 -46.57 22.59
C PRO A 37 -3.27 -47.07 22.30
N TYR A 38 -4.03 -46.23 21.61
CA TYR A 38 -5.35 -46.54 21.07
C TYR A 38 -5.22 -47.09 19.65
N ALA A 39 -6.16 -47.94 19.25
CA ALA A 39 -6.17 -48.55 17.91
C ALA A 39 -6.55 -47.56 16.81
N SER A 40 -7.35 -46.54 17.14
CA SER A 40 -7.81 -45.48 16.23
C SER A 40 -7.85 -44.12 16.94
N VAL A 41 -7.94 -43.04 16.16
CA VAL A 41 -8.19 -41.68 16.67
C VAL A 41 -9.57 -41.60 17.32
N THR A 42 -10.57 -42.27 16.73
CA THR A 42 -11.93 -42.37 17.26
C THR A 42 -11.97 -43.03 18.65
N ASP A 43 -11.23 -44.12 18.86
CA ASP A 43 -11.16 -44.78 20.18
C ASP A 43 -10.52 -43.87 21.23
N ALA A 44 -9.48 -43.13 20.84
CA ALA A 44 -8.84 -42.17 21.73
C ALA A 44 -9.81 -41.04 22.11
N ILE A 45 -10.58 -40.50 21.15
CA ILE A 45 -11.61 -39.49 21.40
C ILE A 45 -12.70 -40.02 22.33
N ALA A 46 -13.15 -41.26 22.12
CA ALA A 46 -14.16 -41.88 22.96
C ALA A 46 -13.69 -41.99 24.42
N ALA A 47 -12.43 -42.40 24.63
CA ALA A 47 -11.82 -42.59 25.95
C ALA A 47 -11.24 -41.31 26.58
N ALA A 48 -11.17 -40.21 25.83
CA ALA A 48 -10.63 -38.95 26.30
C ALA A 48 -11.59 -38.25 27.26
N PRO A 49 -11.14 -37.88 28.48
CA PRO A 49 -11.88 -36.97 29.32
C PRO A 49 -11.95 -35.58 28.68
N GLU A 50 -12.88 -34.76 29.15
CA GLU A 50 -12.98 -33.36 28.70
C GLU A 50 -11.66 -32.61 28.92
N GLY A 51 -11.26 -31.82 27.92
CA GLY A 51 -10.03 -31.04 27.92
C GLY A 51 -8.75 -31.84 27.64
N ALA A 52 -8.84 -33.15 27.36
CA ALA A 52 -7.66 -33.97 27.09
C ALA A 52 -7.01 -33.65 25.73
N THR A 53 -5.69 -33.83 25.70
CA THR A 53 -4.87 -33.79 24.48
C THR A 53 -4.67 -35.20 23.91
N ILE A 54 -5.04 -35.39 22.66
CA ILE A 54 -4.82 -36.62 21.88
C ILE A 54 -3.64 -36.37 20.95
N LEU A 55 -2.60 -37.19 21.10
CA LEU A 55 -1.36 -37.13 20.34
C LEU A 55 -1.39 -38.17 19.22
N LEU A 56 -1.22 -37.72 17.98
CA LEU A 56 -1.12 -38.56 16.79
C LEU A 56 0.34 -38.64 16.37
N GLY A 57 0.92 -39.83 16.46
CA GLY A 57 2.22 -40.13 15.89
C GLY A 57 2.23 -39.97 14.36
N PRO A 58 3.42 -40.02 13.74
CA PRO A 58 3.51 -40.04 12.28
C PRO A 58 2.84 -41.31 11.73
N GLY A 59 1.98 -41.15 10.72
CA GLY A 59 1.25 -42.22 10.07
C GLY A 59 0.03 -41.72 9.29
N MET A 60 -0.61 -42.65 8.59
CA MET A 60 -1.88 -42.44 7.90
C MET A 60 -3.01 -43.11 8.69
N TYR A 61 -4.07 -42.36 8.98
CA TYR A 61 -5.22 -42.81 9.76
C TYR A 61 -6.45 -42.83 8.84
N ARG A 62 -6.90 -44.02 8.46
CA ARG A 62 -8.00 -44.19 7.49
C ARG A 62 -9.36 -44.24 8.20
N GLU A 63 -9.81 -43.09 8.70
CA GLU A 63 -11.05 -42.95 9.45
C GLU A 63 -11.64 -41.54 9.30
N SER A 64 -12.92 -41.38 9.64
CA SER A 64 -13.56 -40.06 9.84
C SER A 64 -13.53 -39.71 11.33
N VAL A 65 -12.98 -38.54 11.64
CA VAL A 65 -12.83 -38.09 13.03
C VAL A 65 -13.95 -37.13 13.39
N MET A 66 -14.72 -37.47 14.42
CA MET A 66 -15.83 -36.65 14.93
C MET A 66 -15.60 -36.26 16.39
N VAL A 67 -15.61 -34.95 16.66
CA VAL A 67 -15.59 -34.37 18.00
C VAL A 67 -16.94 -33.67 18.25
N SER A 68 -17.67 -34.10 19.27
CA SER A 68 -18.97 -33.52 19.59
C SER A 68 -19.17 -33.34 21.09
N GLY A 69 -19.68 -32.18 21.50
CA GLY A 69 -20.21 -31.96 22.85
C GLY A 69 -19.21 -31.77 23.97
N ARG A 70 -17.89 -31.82 23.70
CA ARG A 70 -16.85 -31.70 24.73
C ARG A 70 -15.58 -31.03 24.21
N PRO A 71 -14.83 -30.33 25.08
CA PRO A 71 -13.57 -29.72 24.70
C PRO A 71 -12.48 -30.78 24.52
N LEU A 72 -11.70 -30.72 23.43
CA LEU A 72 -10.59 -31.64 23.16
C LEU A 72 -9.46 -30.96 22.36
N ALA A 73 -8.23 -31.45 22.52
CA ALA A 73 -7.10 -31.06 21.67
C ALA A 73 -6.58 -32.27 20.88
N LEU A 74 -6.28 -32.09 19.59
CA LEU A 74 -5.69 -33.09 18.69
C LEU A 74 -4.37 -32.53 18.15
N VAL A 75 -3.26 -33.21 18.41
CA VAL A 75 -1.92 -32.76 18.02
C VAL A 75 -1.22 -33.84 17.21
N GLY A 76 -0.92 -33.55 15.95
CA GLY A 76 -0.16 -34.41 15.06
C GLY A 76 1.34 -34.15 15.08
N ALA A 77 2.11 -35.04 14.48
CA ALA A 77 3.56 -34.92 14.30
C ALA A 77 3.97 -33.95 13.17
N GLY A 78 3.02 -33.16 12.65
CA GLY A 78 3.12 -32.27 11.49
C GLY A 78 2.17 -32.68 10.38
N ALA A 79 1.59 -31.72 9.64
CA ALA A 79 0.49 -32.00 8.71
C ALA A 79 0.84 -32.91 7.52
N ALA A 80 2.11 -33.08 7.20
CA ALA A 80 2.59 -34.05 6.21
C ALA A 80 2.94 -35.43 6.82
N ARG A 81 3.00 -35.52 8.15
CA ARG A 81 3.45 -36.71 8.89
C ARG A 81 2.31 -37.42 9.59
N SER A 82 1.29 -36.73 10.04
CA SER A 82 0.07 -37.30 10.64
C SER A 82 -1.11 -36.94 9.77
N VAL A 83 -1.59 -37.88 8.97
CA VAL A 83 -2.61 -37.64 7.94
C VAL A 83 -3.85 -38.47 8.22
N ILE A 84 -4.99 -37.83 8.41
CA ILE A 84 -6.30 -38.46 8.47
C ILE A 84 -6.89 -38.48 7.05
N VAL A 85 -7.25 -39.66 6.58
CA VAL A 85 -7.85 -39.89 5.26
C VAL A 85 -9.21 -40.52 5.47
N ALA A 86 -10.27 -39.82 5.09
CA ALA A 86 -11.62 -40.36 5.14
C ALA A 86 -12.17 -40.58 3.74
N GLN A 87 -13.16 -41.48 3.65
CA GLN A 87 -14.02 -41.52 2.48
C GLN A 87 -14.76 -40.19 2.37
N GLU A 88 -15.51 -39.78 3.39
CA GLU A 88 -16.28 -38.54 3.38
C GLU A 88 -15.51 -37.39 4.06
N THR A 89 -16.17 -36.64 4.93
CA THR A 89 -15.56 -35.61 5.77
C THR A 89 -14.51 -36.26 6.69
N ALA A 90 -13.28 -35.76 6.63
CA ALA A 90 -12.17 -36.27 7.43
C ALA A 90 -12.24 -35.78 8.87
N PHE A 91 -12.70 -34.55 9.06
CA PHE A 91 -12.84 -33.95 10.38
C PHE A 91 -14.17 -33.22 10.55
N TYR A 92 -14.91 -33.60 11.59
CA TYR A 92 -16.17 -32.96 11.95
C TYR A 92 -16.13 -32.53 13.42
N ALA A 93 -16.37 -31.24 13.66
CA ALA A 93 -16.54 -30.69 15.01
C ALA A 93 -17.94 -30.09 15.15
N SER A 94 -18.67 -30.53 16.17
CA SER A 94 -19.98 -29.95 16.51
C SER A 94 -20.13 -29.66 17.99
N ARG A 95 -20.74 -28.52 18.36
CA ARG A 95 -21.07 -28.19 19.77
C ARG A 95 -19.90 -28.46 20.73
N SER A 96 -18.69 -28.11 20.31
CA SER A 96 -17.45 -28.44 21.00
C SER A 96 -16.44 -27.31 20.87
N GLU A 97 -15.52 -27.25 21.81
CA GLU A 97 -14.32 -26.42 21.74
C GLU A 97 -13.15 -27.32 21.35
N VAL A 98 -12.58 -27.14 20.16
CA VAL A 98 -11.55 -28.05 19.64
C VAL A 98 -10.31 -27.29 19.23
N THR A 99 -9.15 -27.78 19.65
CA THR A 99 -7.85 -27.33 19.12
C THR A 99 -7.25 -28.45 18.29
N VAL A 100 -6.88 -28.18 17.04
CA VAL A 100 -6.27 -29.16 16.14
C VAL A 100 -4.98 -28.56 15.62
N SER A 101 -3.86 -29.27 15.78
CA SER A 101 -2.57 -28.78 15.28
C SER A 101 -1.73 -29.83 14.58
N GLY A 102 -1.06 -29.42 13.50
CA GLY A 102 -0.08 -30.27 12.81
C GLY A 102 -0.65 -31.56 12.23
N ILE A 103 -1.89 -31.55 11.73
CA ILE A 103 -2.57 -32.70 11.13
C ILE A 103 -2.97 -32.38 9.68
N GLY A 104 -2.73 -33.34 8.78
CA GLY A 104 -3.24 -33.31 7.42
C GLY A 104 -4.58 -34.02 7.34
N PHE A 105 -5.55 -33.43 6.66
CA PHE A 105 -6.86 -33.99 6.41
C PHE A 105 -7.07 -34.16 4.90
N TRP A 106 -7.58 -35.34 4.53
CA TRP A 106 -7.86 -35.69 3.15
C TRP A 106 -9.21 -36.38 3.02
N SER A 107 -10.02 -35.96 2.05
CA SER A 107 -11.27 -36.62 1.68
C SER A 107 -11.12 -37.33 0.34
N LEU A 108 -11.66 -38.55 0.21
CA LEU A 108 -11.59 -39.35 -1.02
C LEU A 108 -12.89 -39.33 -1.84
N THR A 109 -14.02 -38.92 -1.24
CA THR A 109 -15.33 -38.99 -1.87
C THR A 109 -15.54 -37.87 -2.87
N VAL A 110 -16.17 -38.24 -3.99
CA VAL A 110 -16.70 -37.31 -4.99
C VAL A 110 -18.18 -37.03 -4.71
N GLY A 111 -18.45 -35.95 -3.98
CA GLY A 111 -19.78 -35.43 -3.71
C GLY A 111 -19.83 -33.89 -3.68
N PRO A 112 -20.88 -33.25 -4.22
CA PRO A 112 -20.94 -31.78 -4.40
C PRO A 112 -20.83 -30.95 -3.11
N ASP A 113 -20.98 -31.56 -1.93
CA ASP A 113 -20.96 -30.87 -0.64
C ASP A 113 -20.12 -31.58 0.45
N VAL A 114 -19.27 -32.53 0.08
CA VAL A 114 -18.37 -33.19 1.05
C VAL A 114 -17.18 -32.28 1.32
N ALA A 115 -17.17 -31.66 2.49
CA ALA A 115 -16.04 -30.87 2.95
C ALA A 115 -14.90 -31.77 3.45
N VAL A 116 -13.65 -31.31 3.39
CA VAL A 116 -12.56 -32.05 4.07
C VAL A 116 -12.72 -31.93 5.59
N ALA A 117 -12.98 -30.71 6.06
CA ALA A 117 -13.34 -30.42 7.44
C ALA A 117 -14.63 -29.61 7.52
N ALA A 118 -15.50 -29.92 8.49
CA ALA A 118 -16.71 -29.16 8.75
C ALA A 118 -16.88 -28.84 10.24
N LEU A 119 -17.18 -27.57 10.51
CA LEU A 119 -17.32 -26.99 11.84
C LEU A 119 -18.74 -26.46 12.00
N SER A 120 -19.46 -26.89 13.04
CA SER A 120 -20.88 -26.55 13.24
C SER A 120 -21.23 -26.33 14.72
N GLU A 121 -21.63 -25.12 15.08
CA GLU A 121 -21.90 -24.72 16.47
C GLU A 121 -20.70 -24.96 17.39
N SER A 122 -19.47 -24.75 16.89
CA SER A 122 -18.22 -25.09 17.57
C SER A 122 -17.25 -23.92 17.66
N ALA A 123 -16.42 -23.88 18.69
CA ALA A 123 -15.23 -23.02 18.75
C ALA A 123 -13.99 -23.85 18.36
N ALA A 124 -13.46 -23.66 17.16
CA ALA A 124 -12.35 -24.44 16.63
C ALA A 124 -11.11 -23.58 16.36
N ALA A 125 -9.97 -23.97 16.93
CA ALA A 125 -8.66 -23.46 16.59
C ALA A 125 -7.91 -24.51 15.76
N LEU A 126 -7.58 -24.18 14.50
CA LEU A 126 -6.88 -25.06 13.56
C LEU A 126 -5.54 -24.43 13.22
N ASP A 127 -4.45 -25.07 13.66
CA ASP A 127 -3.09 -24.51 13.55
C ASP A 127 -2.17 -25.44 12.76
N ASP A 128 -1.46 -24.91 11.76
CA ASP A 128 -0.49 -25.66 10.94
C ASP A 128 -1.07 -26.97 10.35
N CYS A 129 -2.36 -26.96 9.98
CA CYS A 129 -3.05 -28.10 9.38
C CYS A 129 -3.06 -28.02 7.85
N ARG A 130 -3.35 -29.15 7.19
CA ARG A 130 -3.53 -29.22 5.73
C ARG A 130 -4.91 -29.78 5.41
N PHE A 131 -5.63 -29.16 4.46
CA PHE A 131 -6.96 -29.60 4.02
C PHE A 131 -6.97 -29.77 2.50
N SER A 132 -7.16 -31.00 2.02
CA SER A 132 -7.04 -31.30 0.58
C SER A 132 -7.93 -32.46 0.12
N GLY A 133 -8.17 -32.55 -1.19
CA GLY A 133 -8.85 -33.68 -1.83
C GLY A 133 -10.38 -33.65 -1.76
N GLY A 134 -10.97 -32.69 -1.04
CA GLY A 134 -12.43 -32.59 -0.94
C GLY A 134 -13.06 -32.15 -2.25
N THR A 135 -14.20 -32.75 -2.60
CA THR A 135 -14.99 -32.31 -3.75
C THR A 135 -15.94 -31.15 -3.42
N GLY A 136 -16.26 -30.98 -2.14
CA GLY A 136 -16.81 -29.75 -1.58
C GLY A 136 -15.71 -28.76 -1.21
N ALA A 137 -15.93 -27.99 -0.15
CA ALA A 137 -14.91 -27.05 0.33
C ALA A 137 -13.81 -27.76 1.12
N GLY A 138 -12.59 -27.20 1.16
CA GLY A 138 -11.57 -27.69 2.09
C GLY A 138 -12.04 -27.57 3.53
N VAL A 139 -12.54 -26.40 3.91
CA VAL A 139 -13.13 -26.17 5.24
C VAL A 139 -14.51 -25.54 5.11
N VAL A 140 -15.51 -26.06 5.83
CA VAL A 140 -16.83 -25.46 5.96
C VAL A 140 -17.02 -24.96 7.40
N VAL A 141 -17.45 -23.71 7.54
CA VAL A 141 -17.82 -23.08 8.81
C VAL A 141 -19.31 -22.76 8.74
N ALA A 142 -20.14 -23.48 9.51
CA ALA A 142 -21.60 -23.38 9.49
C ALA A 142 -22.16 -23.17 10.89
N GLY A 143 -23.38 -22.62 11.01
CA GLY A 143 -24.01 -22.30 12.30
C GLY A 143 -23.61 -20.91 12.82
N THR A 144 -24.56 -20.20 13.43
CA THR A 144 -24.39 -18.80 13.85
C THR A 144 -23.44 -18.62 15.03
N GLU A 145 -23.32 -19.65 15.87
CA GLU A 145 -22.46 -19.66 17.07
C GLU A 145 -21.06 -20.22 16.81
N THR A 146 -20.74 -20.58 15.57
CA THR A 146 -19.44 -21.18 15.25
C THR A 146 -18.37 -20.11 15.25
N PHE A 147 -17.24 -20.40 15.89
CA PHE A 147 -16.03 -19.61 15.80
C PHE A 147 -14.91 -20.49 15.24
N ALA A 148 -14.31 -20.09 14.13
CA ALA A 148 -13.20 -20.80 13.51
C ALA A 148 -11.98 -19.88 13.42
N ALA A 149 -10.91 -20.21 14.14
CA ALA A 149 -9.62 -19.55 14.05
C ALA A 149 -8.64 -20.47 13.31
N LEU A 150 -8.19 -20.06 12.13
CA LEU A 150 -7.25 -20.81 11.31
C LEU A 150 -5.91 -20.06 11.27
N THR A 151 -4.84 -20.68 11.75
CA THR A 151 -3.47 -20.13 11.69
C THR A 151 -2.51 -21.05 10.94
N GLY A 152 -1.74 -20.54 9.98
CA GLY A 152 -0.64 -21.33 9.38
C GLY A 152 -1.11 -22.51 8.52
N ASN A 153 -2.38 -22.56 8.12
CA ASN A 153 -2.94 -23.72 7.41
C ASN A 153 -2.70 -23.65 5.91
N LEU A 154 -2.64 -24.82 5.28
CA LEU A 154 -2.66 -25.00 3.83
C LEU A 154 -3.99 -25.61 3.39
N VAL A 155 -4.81 -24.85 2.67
CA VAL A 155 -6.09 -25.30 2.13
C VAL A 155 -5.99 -25.36 0.61
N SER A 156 -5.89 -26.57 0.04
CA SER A 156 -5.61 -26.69 -1.38
C SER A 156 -6.16 -27.92 -2.08
N GLY A 157 -6.33 -27.84 -3.41
CA GLY A 157 -6.71 -28.98 -4.23
C GLY A 157 -8.14 -29.47 -3.96
N ASN A 158 -9.05 -28.58 -3.57
CA ASN A 158 -10.46 -28.92 -3.34
C ASN A 158 -11.31 -28.50 -4.56
N MET A 159 -12.26 -29.33 -5.01
CA MET A 159 -13.10 -28.98 -6.16
C MET A 159 -14.15 -27.90 -5.85
N GLY A 160 -14.47 -27.67 -4.57
CA GLY A 160 -15.29 -26.55 -4.14
C GLY A 160 -14.47 -25.28 -3.91
N GLY A 161 -14.85 -24.51 -2.88
CA GLY A 161 -14.02 -23.42 -2.37
C GLY A 161 -12.87 -23.95 -1.51
N GLY A 162 -11.84 -23.16 -1.26
CA GLY A 162 -10.90 -23.49 -0.20
C GLY A 162 -11.62 -23.50 1.15
N ILE A 163 -12.19 -22.37 1.52
CA ILE A 163 -12.98 -22.21 2.74
C ILE A 163 -14.39 -21.73 2.37
N ARG A 164 -15.44 -22.35 2.90
CA ARG A 164 -16.82 -21.93 2.73
C ARG A 164 -17.39 -21.48 4.07
N LEU A 165 -17.73 -20.19 4.18
CA LEU A 165 -18.32 -19.59 5.37
C LEU A 165 -19.83 -19.45 5.17
N GLN A 166 -20.60 -20.25 5.90
CA GLN A 166 -22.07 -20.27 5.88
C GLN A 166 -22.69 -19.60 7.11
N GLY A 167 -21.97 -19.54 8.22
CA GLY A 167 -22.38 -18.82 9.42
C GLY A 167 -21.24 -18.65 10.41
N GLY A 168 -21.50 -17.88 11.47
CA GLY A 168 -20.57 -17.70 12.57
C GLY A 168 -19.44 -16.72 12.25
N ARG A 169 -18.30 -16.92 12.92
CA ARG A 169 -17.10 -16.10 12.82
C ARG A 169 -15.93 -16.90 12.29
N LEU A 170 -15.19 -16.32 11.35
CA LEU A 170 -13.96 -16.89 10.79
C LEU A 170 -12.80 -15.90 10.90
N ASP A 171 -11.72 -16.30 11.57
CA ASP A 171 -10.48 -15.55 11.68
C ASP A 171 -9.34 -16.32 10.99
N LEU A 172 -8.76 -15.73 9.95
CA LEU A 172 -7.65 -16.29 9.17
C LEU A 172 -6.35 -15.53 9.45
N ARG A 173 -5.28 -16.25 9.77
CA ARG A 173 -3.93 -15.69 9.95
C ARG A 173 -2.88 -16.58 9.28
N ARG A 174 -1.99 -16.03 8.47
CA ARG A 174 -0.85 -16.79 7.87
C ARG A 174 -1.30 -18.06 7.11
N ASN A 175 -2.49 -18.06 6.52
CA ASN A 175 -2.99 -19.24 5.79
C ASN A 175 -2.63 -19.15 4.31
N ILE A 176 -2.45 -20.30 3.68
CA ILE A 176 -2.25 -20.42 2.23
C ILE A 176 -3.46 -21.17 1.68
N VAL A 177 -4.37 -20.45 1.03
CA VAL A 177 -5.59 -21.02 0.44
C VAL A 177 -5.47 -20.95 -1.06
N VAL A 178 -5.09 -22.08 -1.65
CA VAL A 178 -4.64 -22.09 -3.04
C VAL A 178 -5.18 -23.27 -3.83
N ARG A 179 -5.28 -23.15 -5.16
CA ARG A 179 -5.56 -24.31 -6.03
C ARG A 179 -6.89 -25.03 -5.76
N ASN A 180 -7.90 -24.31 -5.32
CA ASN A 180 -9.27 -24.80 -5.20
C ASN A 180 -10.03 -24.46 -6.49
N ALA A 181 -11.08 -25.20 -6.84
CA ALA A 181 -11.67 -25.01 -8.16
C ALA A 181 -12.65 -23.81 -8.23
N ARG A 182 -13.33 -23.47 -7.12
CA ARG A 182 -14.36 -22.41 -7.12
C ARG A 182 -13.82 -21.03 -6.71
N ALA A 183 -13.34 -20.91 -5.47
CA ALA A 183 -12.73 -19.69 -4.94
C ALA A 183 -11.78 -20.05 -3.78
N GLY A 184 -10.89 -19.14 -3.39
CA GLY A 184 -10.15 -19.30 -2.14
C GLY A 184 -11.13 -19.35 -0.96
N ILE A 185 -11.95 -18.32 -0.84
CA ILE A 185 -13.02 -18.21 0.17
C ILE A 185 -14.37 -18.06 -0.53
N VAL A 186 -15.37 -18.80 -0.06
CA VAL A 186 -16.76 -18.73 -0.52
C VAL A 186 -17.63 -18.29 0.64
N LEU A 187 -18.17 -17.08 0.59
CA LEU A 187 -19.16 -16.59 1.56
C LEU A 187 -20.54 -17.02 1.07
N ALA A 188 -21.19 -17.95 1.75
CA ALA A 188 -22.47 -18.53 1.34
C ALA A 188 -23.40 -18.64 2.56
N PRO A 189 -23.88 -17.50 3.09
CA PRO A 189 -24.65 -17.48 4.33
C PRO A 189 -25.86 -18.41 4.25
N SER A 190 -26.11 -19.21 5.29
CA SER A 190 -27.28 -20.09 5.37
C SER A 190 -28.59 -19.32 5.54
N SER A 191 -28.51 -18.10 6.06
CA SER A 191 -29.62 -17.16 6.23
C SER A 191 -29.09 -15.72 6.33
N PRO A 192 -29.94 -14.70 6.13
CA PRO A 192 -29.65 -13.31 6.48
C PRO A 192 -28.95 -13.15 7.84
N GLY A 193 -27.76 -12.56 7.85
CA GLY A 193 -26.99 -12.33 9.09
C GLY A 193 -26.34 -13.57 9.71
N ALA A 194 -26.38 -14.74 9.05
CA ALA A 194 -25.78 -15.96 9.58
C ALA A 194 -24.27 -15.81 9.82
N ILE A 195 -23.58 -15.06 8.95
CA ILE A 195 -22.16 -14.74 9.10
C ILE A 195 -22.04 -13.58 10.08
N ALA A 196 -21.62 -13.90 11.31
CA ALA A 196 -21.42 -12.92 12.36
C ALA A 196 -20.23 -12.01 12.06
N SER A 197 -19.10 -12.56 11.63
CA SER A 197 -17.93 -11.78 11.18
C SER A 197 -16.93 -12.63 10.39
N PHE A 198 -16.07 -11.96 9.63
CA PHE A 198 -14.99 -12.58 8.89
C PHE A 198 -13.77 -11.68 8.98
N SER A 199 -12.62 -12.21 9.38
CA SER A 199 -11.36 -11.49 9.38
C SER A 199 -10.26 -12.30 8.70
N SER A 200 -9.55 -11.68 7.76
CA SER A 200 -8.36 -12.21 7.12
C SER A 200 -7.20 -11.26 7.36
N TRP A 201 -6.28 -11.68 8.21
CA TRP A 201 -5.13 -10.90 8.63
C TRP A 201 -3.91 -11.23 7.78
N HIS A 202 -2.90 -10.36 7.93
CA HIS A 202 -1.63 -10.34 7.20
C HIS A 202 -1.04 -11.74 6.95
N ASP A 203 -0.33 -11.87 5.84
CA ASP A 203 0.35 -13.10 5.39
C ASP A 203 -0.62 -14.23 4.97
N THR A 204 -1.92 -13.96 4.86
CA THR A 204 -2.86 -14.89 4.22
C THR A 204 -2.80 -14.74 2.71
N VAL A 205 -2.48 -15.83 2.00
CA VAL A 205 -2.39 -15.89 0.54
C VAL A 205 -3.61 -16.62 -0.01
N LEU A 206 -4.40 -15.93 -0.82
CA LEU A 206 -5.51 -16.52 -1.58
C LEU A 206 -5.10 -16.56 -3.06
N ASP A 207 -4.94 -17.76 -3.63
CA ASP A 207 -4.48 -17.93 -5.03
C ASP A 207 -5.12 -19.15 -5.71
N ASN A 208 -6.15 -18.93 -6.54
CA ASN A 208 -7.07 -20.00 -6.89
C ASN A 208 -7.07 -20.39 -8.38
N TRP A 209 -7.22 -21.70 -8.65
CA TRP A 209 -6.88 -22.31 -9.95
C TRP A 209 -7.87 -22.06 -11.10
N SER A 210 -9.18 -22.13 -10.85
CA SER A 210 -10.17 -22.15 -11.95
C SER A 210 -11.35 -21.20 -11.76
N GLY A 211 -11.29 -20.35 -10.73
CA GLY A 211 -12.28 -19.29 -10.53
C GLY A 211 -11.59 -17.95 -10.57
N HIS A 212 -12.18 -16.99 -11.29
CA HIS A 212 -11.79 -15.57 -11.26
C HIS A 212 -11.93 -14.93 -9.87
N ARG A 213 -11.82 -15.64 -8.74
CA ARG A 213 -12.26 -15.13 -7.44
C ARG A 213 -11.40 -15.68 -6.31
N CYS A 214 -10.66 -14.78 -5.65
CA CYS A 214 -10.06 -15.07 -4.34
C CYS A 214 -11.17 -15.22 -3.27
N VAL A 215 -12.19 -14.37 -3.38
CA VAL A 215 -13.40 -14.38 -2.54
C VAL A 215 -14.61 -14.37 -3.46
N SER A 216 -15.51 -15.33 -3.30
CA SER A 216 -16.78 -15.39 -4.03
C SER A 216 -17.95 -15.38 -3.06
N LEU A 217 -19.00 -14.66 -3.42
CA LEU A 217 -20.31 -14.85 -2.82
C LEU A 217 -20.98 -16.10 -3.44
N GLY A 218 -21.63 -16.92 -2.62
CA GLY A 218 -22.46 -18.02 -3.07
C GLY A 218 -23.73 -17.49 -3.75
N LYS A 219 -24.23 -18.20 -4.77
CA LYS A 219 -25.42 -17.82 -5.56
C LYS A 219 -26.76 -17.86 -4.79
N VAL A 220 -26.76 -18.08 -3.47
CA VAL A 220 -27.99 -18.37 -2.71
C VAL A 220 -28.20 -17.31 -1.63
N GLY A 221 -29.26 -16.51 -1.78
CA GLY A 221 -29.67 -15.49 -0.82
C GLY A 221 -28.76 -14.27 -0.85
N ILE A 222 -29.27 -13.18 -1.42
CA ILE A 222 -28.68 -11.84 -1.37
C ILE A 222 -28.21 -11.61 0.07
N VAL A 223 -26.89 -11.49 0.27
CA VAL A 223 -26.32 -11.15 1.58
C VAL A 223 -27.00 -9.84 1.98
N PRO A 224 -27.87 -9.81 3.00
CA PRO A 224 -28.32 -8.55 3.54
C PRO A 224 -27.08 -7.87 4.08
N VAL A 225 -27.00 -6.57 3.87
CA VAL A 225 -25.92 -5.67 4.28
C VAL A 225 -25.68 -5.84 5.79
N THR A 226 -24.93 -6.87 6.15
CA THR A 226 -24.34 -7.00 7.46
C THR A 226 -23.30 -5.89 7.48
N PRO A 227 -23.26 -5.04 8.52
CA PRO A 227 -22.46 -3.83 8.46
C PRO A 227 -21.00 -4.18 8.11
N LEU A 228 -20.41 -3.33 7.27
CA LEU A 228 -19.12 -3.56 6.63
C LEU A 228 -17.99 -3.79 7.65
N ASP A 229 -18.15 -3.27 8.86
CA ASP A 229 -17.25 -3.43 10.00
C ASP A 229 -17.03 -4.89 10.42
N ARG A 230 -17.93 -5.80 10.02
CA ARG A 230 -17.84 -7.24 10.33
C ARG A 230 -16.98 -8.03 9.36
N TYR A 231 -16.60 -7.47 8.21
CA TYR A 231 -15.71 -8.09 7.24
C TYR A 231 -14.38 -7.33 7.17
N ARG A 232 -13.31 -7.95 7.62
CA ARG A 232 -11.99 -7.33 7.72
C ARG A 232 -11.00 -8.06 6.83
N PHE A 233 -10.44 -7.37 5.85
CA PHE A 233 -9.27 -7.83 5.08
C PHE A 233 -8.11 -6.90 5.40
N GLU A 234 -7.06 -7.43 6.02
CA GLU A 234 -5.85 -6.69 6.35
C GLU A 234 -4.63 -7.41 5.81
N ALA A 235 -3.91 -6.72 4.92
CA ALA A 235 -2.66 -7.15 4.28
C ALA A 235 -2.70 -8.58 3.72
N SER A 236 -3.88 -9.02 3.27
CA SER A 236 -4.04 -10.30 2.58
C SER A 236 -3.60 -10.16 1.11
N ILE A 237 -2.95 -11.18 0.58
CA ILE A 237 -2.53 -11.21 -0.81
C ILE A 237 -3.62 -11.92 -1.61
N LEU A 238 -4.28 -11.16 -2.46
CA LEU A 238 -5.35 -11.65 -3.33
C LEU A 238 -4.77 -11.82 -4.73
N ASN A 239 -4.37 -13.04 -5.05
CA ASN A 239 -3.75 -13.36 -6.31
C ASN A 239 -4.78 -13.96 -7.28
N SER A 240 -4.97 -13.27 -8.41
CA SER A 240 -5.85 -13.63 -9.52
C SER A 240 -7.37 -13.55 -9.23
N GLY A 241 -8.06 -12.74 -10.05
CA GLY A 241 -9.52 -12.67 -10.13
C GLY A 241 -10.22 -11.51 -9.41
N GLY A 242 -9.61 -10.93 -8.39
CA GLY A 242 -10.26 -9.87 -7.60
C GLY A 242 -11.36 -10.40 -6.66
N LEU A 243 -12.02 -9.45 -5.99
CA LEU A 243 -13.30 -9.68 -5.31
C LEU A 243 -14.37 -9.88 -6.39
N GLY A 244 -15.10 -10.99 -6.40
CA GLY A 244 -16.08 -11.26 -7.47
C GLY A 244 -17.16 -10.18 -7.59
N GLU A 245 -17.73 -10.04 -8.80
CA GLU A 245 -18.75 -9.05 -9.26
C GLU A 245 -20.04 -8.91 -8.42
N SER A 246 -20.15 -9.58 -7.28
CA SER A 246 -21.34 -9.60 -6.42
C SER A 246 -21.16 -8.81 -5.13
N LEU A 247 -19.96 -8.29 -4.86
CA LEU A 247 -19.77 -7.24 -3.87
C LEU A 247 -20.13 -5.91 -4.53
N SER A 248 -20.96 -5.09 -3.88
CA SER A 248 -21.34 -3.79 -4.41
C SER A 248 -20.10 -2.95 -4.73
N GLU A 249 -20.18 -2.04 -5.71
CA GLU A 249 -19.08 -1.10 -5.99
C GLU A 249 -18.66 -0.33 -4.72
N GLU A 250 -19.60 -0.06 -3.82
CA GLU A 250 -19.37 0.52 -2.50
C GLU A 250 -18.46 -0.35 -1.61
N TYR A 251 -18.66 -1.68 -1.60
CA TYR A 251 -17.79 -2.62 -0.88
C TYR A 251 -16.39 -2.63 -1.48
N TYR A 252 -16.29 -2.67 -2.82
CA TYR A 252 -15.02 -2.64 -3.52
C TYR A 252 -14.26 -1.32 -3.25
N GLY A 253 -14.97 -0.19 -3.30
CA GLY A 253 -14.45 1.14 -2.97
C GLY A 253 -13.93 1.20 -1.54
N THR A 254 -14.72 0.78 -0.55
CA THR A 254 -14.33 0.80 0.87
C THR A 254 -13.09 -0.07 1.16
N VAL A 255 -13.06 -1.30 0.61
CA VAL A 255 -11.91 -2.22 0.79
C VAL A 255 -10.64 -1.64 0.15
N LYS A 256 -10.76 -0.98 -1.00
CA LYS A 256 -9.65 -0.35 -1.72
C LYS A 256 -9.17 0.94 -1.04
N GLU A 257 -10.09 1.80 -0.60
CA GLU A 257 -9.82 3.09 0.04
C GLU A 257 -9.22 2.95 1.44
N SER A 258 -9.48 1.85 2.14
CA SER A 258 -8.89 1.59 3.46
C SER A 258 -7.36 1.46 3.47
N GLY A 259 -6.70 1.39 2.30
CA GLY A 259 -5.23 1.34 2.18
C GLY A 259 -4.58 0.06 2.73
N ARG A 260 -5.38 -0.92 3.16
CA ARG A 260 -4.93 -2.10 3.92
C ARG A 260 -4.80 -3.37 3.09
N ASN A 261 -5.05 -3.35 1.77
CA ASN A 261 -5.08 -4.56 0.94
C ASN A 261 -4.16 -4.48 -0.28
N PHE A 262 -3.42 -5.55 -0.55
CA PHE A 262 -2.68 -5.72 -1.80
C PHE A 262 -3.60 -6.39 -2.82
N LEU A 263 -4.44 -5.58 -3.47
CA LEU A 263 -5.13 -5.99 -4.69
C LEU A 263 -4.15 -5.86 -5.86
N SER A 264 -3.79 -6.99 -6.48
CA SER A 264 -3.03 -6.94 -7.74
C SER A 264 -3.87 -6.20 -8.79
N ALA A 265 -3.33 -5.12 -9.36
CA ALA A 265 -4.02 -4.26 -10.34
C ALA A 265 -4.37 -4.98 -11.66
N ALA A 266 -3.76 -6.13 -11.91
CA ALA A 266 -4.14 -7.07 -12.95
C ALA A 266 -4.32 -8.45 -12.31
N ALA A 267 -5.21 -9.30 -12.84
CA ALA A 267 -5.08 -10.72 -12.54
C ALA A 267 -3.63 -11.10 -12.87
N LEU A 268 -2.87 -11.67 -11.90
CA LEU A 268 -1.68 -12.40 -12.34
C LEU A 268 -2.20 -13.39 -13.38
N PRO A 269 -1.54 -13.46 -14.54
CA PRO A 269 -2.09 -14.17 -15.69
C PRO A 269 -2.53 -15.54 -15.22
N ALA A 270 -3.82 -15.83 -15.42
CA ALA A 270 -4.36 -17.17 -15.22
C ALA A 270 -3.38 -18.08 -15.96
N PRO A 271 -2.67 -18.96 -15.25
CA PRO A 271 -1.64 -19.71 -15.89
C PRO A 271 -2.32 -20.58 -16.97
N ASP A 272 -1.99 -20.41 -18.25
CA ASP A 272 -2.44 -21.23 -19.41
C ASP A 272 -1.95 -22.68 -19.26
N PHE A 273 -2.39 -23.37 -18.20
CA PHE A 273 -1.82 -24.63 -17.73
C PHE A 273 -2.76 -25.79 -17.98
N PHE A 274 -4.03 -25.51 -18.24
CA PHE A 274 -5.04 -26.47 -18.68
C PHE A 274 -5.93 -25.75 -19.70
N VAL A 275 -5.87 -26.22 -20.95
CA VAL A 275 -6.69 -25.75 -22.06
C VAL A 275 -8.16 -26.07 -21.75
N ASP A 276 -9.04 -25.10 -22.03
CA ASP A 276 -10.51 -25.18 -22.12
C ASP A 276 -11.26 -26.10 -21.15
N ALA A 277 -12.21 -25.56 -20.38
CA ALA A 277 -13.13 -26.36 -19.57
C ALA A 277 -13.94 -27.38 -20.41
N ASP A 278 -13.98 -27.20 -21.74
CA ASP A 278 -14.62 -28.05 -22.72
C ASP A 278 -13.66 -29.03 -23.44
N ALA A 279 -12.35 -28.93 -23.24
CA ALA A 279 -11.34 -29.78 -23.89
C ALA A 279 -10.86 -30.90 -22.96
N GLU A 280 -10.94 -32.12 -23.47
CA GLU A 280 -10.72 -33.40 -22.78
C GLU A 280 -9.26 -33.65 -22.35
N ASP A 281 -8.73 -33.07 -21.27
CA ASP A 281 -7.60 -33.70 -20.53
C ASP A 281 -7.33 -33.08 -19.15
N TYR A 282 -7.86 -33.69 -18.08
CA TYR A 282 -7.44 -33.42 -16.69
C TYR A 282 -6.20 -34.26 -16.33
N ARG A 283 -5.07 -34.00 -16.99
CA ARG A 283 -3.77 -34.61 -16.62
C ARG A 283 -2.79 -33.53 -16.18
N PRO A 284 -2.35 -33.50 -14.90
CA PRO A 284 -1.20 -32.72 -14.51
C PRO A 284 0.05 -33.33 -15.17
N ARG A 285 0.66 -32.62 -16.12
CA ARG A 285 1.95 -33.00 -16.74
C ARG A 285 3.10 -32.83 -15.73
N GLY A 286 3.27 -33.78 -14.80
CA GLY A 286 4.47 -33.83 -13.96
C GLY A 286 4.32 -34.46 -12.57
N ARG A 287 5.47 -34.85 -12.00
CA ARG A 287 5.64 -35.29 -10.60
C ARG A 287 5.68 -34.04 -9.71
N LEU A 288 4.94 -34.02 -8.61
CA LEU A 288 5.09 -33.02 -7.55
C LEU A 288 6.49 -33.19 -6.95
N VAL A 289 7.33 -32.16 -7.02
CA VAL A 289 8.66 -32.16 -6.40
C VAL A 289 8.60 -31.17 -5.24
N ALA A 290 8.63 -31.70 -4.01
CA ALA A 290 8.98 -30.88 -2.85
C ALA A 290 10.45 -30.46 -3.02
N ASP A 291 10.72 -29.16 -2.98
CA ASP A 291 12.09 -28.70 -2.98
C ASP A 291 12.72 -28.80 -1.58
N SER A 292 14.01 -28.46 -1.47
CA SER A 292 14.75 -28.45 -0.21
C SER A 292 14.23 -27.45 0.84
N LEU A 293 13.21 -26.64 0.49
CA LEU A 293 12.55 -25.69 1.39
C LEU A 293 11.17 -26.20 1.85
N GLY A 294 10.76 -27.40 1.44
CA GLY A 294 9.47 -27.99 1.79
C GLY A 294 8.28 -27.38 1.05
N ILE A 295 8.52 -26.61 -0.02
CA ILE A 295 7.47 -25.95 -0.80
C ILE A 295 7.06 -26.88 -1.96
N GLU A 296 5.86 -27.46 -1.86
CA GLU A 296 5.27 -28.32 -2.88
C GLU A 296 4.59 -27.51 -3.99
N LEU A 297 5.33 -27.22 -5.07
CA LEU A 297 4.72 -26.67 -6.29
C LEU A 297 4.10 -27.80 -7.14
N GLY A 298 2.77 -27.76 -7.18
CA GLY A 298 1.79 -28.47 -8.01
C GLY A 298 2.24 -28.88 -9.40
N ALA A 299 2.87 -27.92 -10.07
CA ALA A 299 3.44 -28.02 -11.39
C ALA A 299 4.36 -26.80 -11.59
N ASN A 300 5.46 -26.99 -12.34
CA ASN A 300 6.26 -25.86 -12.80
C ASN A 300 5.41 -24.95 -13.69
N PRO A 301 5.70 -23.63 -13.72
CA PRO A 301 4.97 -22.77 -14.61
C PRO A 301 5.06 -23.22 -16.08
N SER A 302 3.98 -23.11 -16.86
CA SER A 302 4.07 -23.24 -18.32
C SER A 302 5.14 -22.26 -18.82
N PRO A 303 5.83 -22.52 -19.95
CA PRO A 303 6.87 -21.62 -20.43
C PRO A 303 6.41 -20.15 -20.56
N GLU A 304 5.15 -19.91 -20.95
CA GLU A 304 4.58 -18.57 -21.03
C GLU A 304 4.24 -17.99 -19.65
N GLY A 305 3.65 -18.78 -18.74
CA GLY A 305 3.40 -18.36 -17.36
C GLY A 305 4.71 -18.07 -16.60
N LEU A 306 5.77 -18.83 -16.86
CA LEU A 306 7.11 -18.61 -16.33
C LEU A 306 7.68 -17.28 -16.83
N LYS A 307 7.51 -16.99 -18.12
CA LYS A 307 7.97 -15.73 -18.74
C LYS A 307 7.23 -14.53 -18.15
N GLN A 308 5.92 -14.64 -17.95
CA GLN A 308 5.11 -13.58 -17.33
C GLN A 308 5.45 -13.40 -15.85
N LEU A 309 5.55 -14.48 -15.08
CA LEU A 309 5.98 -14.45 -13.68
C LEU A 309 7.38 -13.83 -13.54
N SER A 310 8.31 -14.19 -14.42
CA SER A 310 9.66 -13.61 -14.50
C SER A 310 9.63 -12.11 -14.83
N THR A 311 8.69 -11.68 -15.66
CA THR A 311 8.47 -10.26 -15.99
C THR A 311 7.95 -9.49 -14.78
N VAL A 312 6.91 -10.00 -14.10
CA VAL A 312 6.33 -9.36 -12.89
C VAL A 312 7.36 -9.33 -11.76
N LEU A 313 8.07 -10.43 -11.54
CA LEU A 313 9.18 -10.49 -10.59
C LEU A 313 10.25 -9.45 -10.93
N SER A 314 10.68 -9.38 -12.19
CA SER A 314 11.70 -8.41 -12.59
C SER A 314 11.24 -6.98 -12.38
N ASN A 315 9.97 -6.66 -12.67
CA ASN A 315 9.38 -5.36 -12.38
C ASN A 315 9.33 -5.06 -10.87
N ALA A 316 8.95 -6.04 -10.05
CA ALA A 316 8.94 -5.89 -8.59
C ALA A 316 10.36 -5.61 -8.05
N LEU A 317 11.38 -6.31 -8.57
CA LEU A 317 12.77 -6.10 -8.18
C LEU A 317 13.32 -4.76 -8.68
N MET A 318 12.99 -4.35 -9.91
CA MET A 318 13.38 -3.06 -10.48
C MET A 318 12.74 -1.87 -9.76
N THR A 319 11.52 -2.04 -9.25
CA THR A 319 10.81 -1.03 -8.45
C THR A 319 11.04 -1.19 -6.95
N GLU A 320 12.08 -1.94 -6.55
CA GLU A 320 12.51 -2.04 -5.16
C GLU A 320 11.47 -2.68 -4.20
N LYS A 321 10.46 -3.38 -4.73
CA LYS A 321 9.40 -4.07 -3.96
C LYS A 321 9.85 -5.47 -3.52
N LEU A 322 10.85 -5.54 -2.64
CA LEU A 322 11.54 -6.79 -2.29
C LEU A 322 10.65 -7.87 -1.67
N GLN A 323 9.68 -7.51 -0.82
CA GLN A 323 8.74 -8.49 -0.24
C GLN A 323 7.89 -9.17 -1.32
N LEU A 324 7.34 -8.38 -2.25
CA LEU A 324 6.59 -8.91 -3.39
C LEU A 324 7.51 -9.79 -4.25
N GLY A 325 8.74 -9.34 -4.53
CA GLY A 325 9.72 -10.12 -5.28
C GLY A 325 10.03 -11.47 -4.62
N TYR A 326 10.18 -11.50 -3.29
CA TYR A 326 10.37 -12.74 -2.55
C TYR A 326 9.15 -13.67 -2.65
N ILE A 327 7.95 -13.16 -2.47
CA ILE A 327 6.72 -13.95 -2.57
C ILE A 327 6.55 -14.53 -3.98
N LEU A 328 6.74 -13.72 -5.02
CA LEU A 328 6.68 -14.16 -6.42
C LEU A 328 7.73 -15.23 -6.72
N SER A 329 8.91 -15.17 -6.08
CA SER A 329 9.95 -16.18 -6.28
C SER A 329 9.55 -17.56 -5.75
N LEU A 330 8.63 -17.65 -4.79
CA LEU A 330 8.13 -18.93 -4.28
C LEU A 330 7.36 -19.73 -5.33
N PHE A 331 6.91 -19.08 -6.41
CA PHE A 331 6.21 -19.70 -7.53
C PHE A 331 7.15 -20.11 -8.68
N LEU A 332 8.43 -19.72 -8.61
CA LEU A 332 9.43 -20.11 -9.61
C LEU A 332 9.92 -21.55 -9.38
N PRO A 333 10.35 -22.25 -10.46
CA PRO A 333 11.09 -23.50 -10.31
C PRO A 333 12.40 -23.28 -9.53
N PRO A 334 12.99 -24.33 -8.97
CA PRO A 334 14.09 -24.20 -8.00
C PRO A 334 15.28 -23.38 -8.50
N ALA A 335 15.66 -23.52 -9.78
CA ALA A 335 16.80 -22.81 -10.36
C ALA A 335 16.52 -21.30 -10.51
N GLU A 336 15.37 -20.94 -11.07
CA GLU A 336 14.95 -19.54 -11.22
C GLU A 336 14.66 -18.89 -9.86
N ARG A 337 14.10 -19.64 -8.90
CA ARG A 337 13.90 -19.18 -7.52
C ARG A 337 15.23 -18.85 -6.85
N ALA A 338 16.23 -19.73 -6.97
CA ALA A 338 17.57 -19.47 -6.43
C ALA A 338 18.17 -18.19 -7.04
N SER A 339 18.00 -17.98 -8.35
CA SER A 339 18.43 -16.76 -9.04
C SER A 339 17.67 -15.51 -8.54
N ALA A 340 16.35 -15.60 -8.37
CA ALA A 340 15.52 -14.52 -7.81
C ALA A 340 15.95 -14.16 -6.39
N HIS A 341 16.19 -15.16 -5.54
CA HIS A 341 16.70 -14.99 -4.17
C HIS A 341 18.06 -14.28 -4.17
N GLN A 342 18.97 -14.67 -5.08
CA GLN A 342 20.28 -14.02 -5.22
C GLN A 342 20.14 -12.55 -5.65
N ARG A 343 19.22 -12.23 -6.56
CA ARG A 343 18.93 -10.84 -6.99
C ARG A 343 18.37 -10.01 -5.84
N ILE A 344 17.42 -10.55 -5.06
CA ILE A 344 16.88 -9.87 -3.87
C ILE A 344 17.99 -9.57 -2.88
N ARG A 345 18.88 -10.55 -2.62
CA ARG A 345 20.03 -10.38 -1.73
C ARG A 345 21.00 -9.30 -2.22
N ALA A 346 21.29 -9.26 -3.52
CA ALA A 346 22.15 -8.23 -4.09
C ALA A 346 21.56 -6.82 -3.91
N ILE A 347 20.24 -6.64 -4.08
CA ILE A 347 19.58 -5.35 -3.85
C ILE A 347 19.67 -4.95 -2.37
N LEU A 348 19.47 -5.90 -1.44
CA LEU A 348 19.64 -5.65 0.00
C LEU A 348 21.07 -5.21 0.34
N ASP A 349 22.08 -5.87 -0.22
CA ASP A 349 23.48 -5.52 0.00
C ASP A 349 23.81 -4.11 -0.52
N VAL A 350 23.25 -3.71 -1.68
CA VAL A 350 23.36 -2.34 -2.21
C VAL A 350 22.70 -1.34 -1.27
N TRP A 351 21.49 -1.61 -0.78
CA TRP A 351 20.81 -0.72 0.17
C TRP A 351 21.60 -0.55 1.47
N VAL A 352 22.17 -1.63 2.00
CA VAL A 352 23.05 -1.56 3.18
C VAL A 352 24.27 -0.70 2.87
N GLY A 353 24.90 -0.89 1.72
CA GLY A 353 26.06 -0.09 1.29
C GLY A 353 25.73 1.40 1.15
N GLU A 354 24.64 1.73 0.46
CA GLU A 354 24.17 3.11 0.31
C GLU A 354 23.79 3.74 1.64
N PHE A 355 23.17 2.97 2.55
CA PHE A 355 22.88 3.43 3.90
C PHE A 355 24.17 3.78 4.67
N LEU A 356 25.15 2.88 4.65
CA LEU A 356 26.45 3.10 5.30
C LEU A 356 27.20 4.31 4.72
N GLN A 357 27.00 4.63 3.43
CA GLN A 357 27.61 5.79 2.79
C GLN A 357 26.86 7.10 3.03
N THR A 358 25.52 7.08 3.06
CA THR A 358 24.69 8.29 3.03
C THR A 358 24.03 8.63 4.36
N GLY A 359 23.93 7.68 5.29
CA GLY A 359 23.26 7.83 6.59
C GLY A 359 21.74 8.04 6.49
N ARG A 360 21.10 7.81 5.34
CA ARG A 360 19.66 8.09 5.14
C ARG A 360 18.78 6.88 5.44
N LEU A 361 17.99 7.00 6.50
CA LEU A 361 17.06 5.99 7.03
C LEU A 361 15.68 6.03 6.33
N GLY A 362 15.67 5.93 5.00
CA GLY A 362 14.43 6.02 4.23
C GLY A 362 13.50 4.81 4.37
N THR A 363 12.50 4.75 3.49
CA THR A 363 11.52 3.65 3.33
C THR A 363 12.14 2.24 3.20
N ARG A 364 13.43 2.16 2.85
CA ARG A 364 14.18 0.91 2.66
C ARG A 364 14.37 0.10 3.95
N LEU A 365 14.52 0.73 5.13
CA LEU A 365 14.63 -0.02 6.39
C LEU A 365 13.36 -0.84 6.68
N PHE A 366 12.19 -0.28 6.39
CA PHE A 366 10.92 -0.99 6.56
C PHE A 366 10.80 -2.20 5.65
N ALA A 367 11.25 -2.09 4.39
CA ALA A 367 11.29 -3.22 3.48
C ALA A 367 12.26 -4.32 3.95
N VAL A 368 13.40 -3.97 4.55
CA VAL A 368 14.34 -4.93 5.17
C VAL A 368 13.70 -5.64 6.36
N LEU A 369 13.07 -4.90 7.28
CA LEU A 369 12.40 -5.46 8.46
C LEU A 369 11.22 -6.35 8.08
N GLY A 370 10.42 -5.92 7.11
CA GLY A 370 9.31 -6.71 6.58
C GLY A 370 9.78 -7.99 5.89
N LEU A 371 10.92 -7.96 5.20
CA LEU A 371 11.50 -9.14 4.58
C LEU A 371 12.13 -10.09 5.62
N ALA A 372 12.74 -9.56 6.68
CA ALA A 372 13.33 -10.35 7.77
C ALA A 372 12.32 -11.26 8.49
N ARG A 373 11.03 -10.94 8.41
CA ARG A 373 9.94 -11.74 8.98
C ARG A 373 9.56 -12.96 8.14
N VAL A 374 9.68 -12.84 6.81
CA VAL A 374 9.19 -13.85 5.85
C VAL A 374 10.31 -14.61 5.15
N ALA A 375 11.52 -14.05 5.14
CA ALA A 375 12.70 -14.68 4.54
C ALA A 375 13.09 -15.94 5.30
N PRO A 376 13.62 -16.96 4.62
CA PRO A 376 14.01 -18.19 5.26
C PRO A 376 15.26 -17.97 6.14
N ALA A 377 15.37 -18.72 7.23
CA ALA A 377 16.45 -18.55 8.21
C ALA A 377 17.88 -18.59 7.61
N HIS A 378 18.09 -19.34 6.52
CA HIS A 378 19.41 -19.45 5.87
C HIS A 378 19.87 -18.17 5.16
N TRP A 379 18.99 -17.17 4.95
CA TRP A 379 19.40 -15.86 4.44
C TRP A 379 20.21 -15.06 5.45
N ARG A 380 20.16 -15.46 6.73
CA ARG A 380 20.83 -14.79 7.84
C ARG A 380 20.52 -13.30 7.87
N MET A 381 19.22 -12.96 7.80
CA MET A 381 18.75 -11.57 7.81
C MET A 381 19.19 -10.84 9.08
N GLU A 382 19.49 -11.57 10.17
CA GLU A 382 20.14 -11.03 11.36
C GLU A 382 21.49 -10.37 11.06
N VAL A 383 22.31 -10.94 10.17
CA VAL A 383 23.63 -10.38 9.80
C VAL A 383 23.46 -9.12 8.94
N VAL A 384 22.45 -9.10 8.08
CA VAL A 384 22.10 -7.92 7.26
C VAL A 384 21.63 -6.78 8.16
N LEU A 385 20.77 -7.09 9.14
CA LEU A 385 20.30 -6.15 10.16
C LEU A 385 21.43 -5.68 11.07
N GLU A 386 22.32 -6.56 11.51
CA GLU A 386 23.50 -6.21 12.30
C GLU A 386 24.43 -5.25 11.55
N ARG A 387 24.64 -5.43 10.24
CA ARG A 387 25.41 -4.49 9.41
C ARG A 387 24.71 -3.15 9.26
N TYR A 388 23.39 -3.15 9.09
CA TYR A 388 22.58 -1.94 9.08
C TYR A 388 22.71 -1.19 10.40
N LEU A 389 22.67 -1.92 11.52
CA LEU A 389 22.75 -1.37 12.87
C LEU A 389 24.17 -0.98 13.28
N ALA A 390 25.20 -1.65 12.77
CA ALA A 390 26.61 -1.27 12.99
C ALA A 390 26.98 0.06 12.31
N GLY A 391 26.23 0.48 11.29
CA GLY A 391 26.30 1.82 10.71
C GLY A 391 25.81 2.94 11.63
N PHE A 392 25.08 2.60 12.70
CA PHE A 392 24.67 3.56 13.72
C PHE A 392 25.83 3.81 14.68
N ASP A 393 26.69 4.75 14.31
CA ASP A 393 27.65 5.33 15.23
C ASP A 393 26.91 6.15 16.32
N SER A 394 27.41 6.15 17.56
CA SER A 394 26.79 6.77 18.75
C SER A 394 26.67 8.30 18.71
N ARG A 395 26.94 8.91 17.55
CA ARG A 395 26.98 10.35 17.31
C ARG A 395 25.70 10.92 16.71
N TYR A 396 24.73 10.07 16.34
CA TYR A 396 23.47 10.51 15.74
C TYR A 396 22.28 10.31 16.70
N THR A 397 21.71 11.43 17.14
CA THR A 397 20.45 11.49 17.89
C THR A 397 19.29 11.43 16.90
N PHE A 398 18.53 10.33 16.85
CA PHE A 398 17.36 10.23 15.99
C PHE A 398 16.08 10.38 16.82
N HIS A 399 15.21 11.29 16.39
CA HIS A 399 13.82 11.32 16.84
C HIS A 399 13.01 10.39 15.95
N LEU A 400 12.75 9.16 16.42
CA LEU A 400 11.72 8.34 15.83
C LEU A 400 10.38 8.96 16.22
N LYS A 401 9.82 9.83 15.38
CA LYS A 401 8.38 10.06 15.42
C LYS A 401 7.73 8.70 15.16
N PRO A 402 6.77 8.24 15.97
CA PRO A 402 5.84 7.25 15.48
C PRO A 402 5.12 7.93 14.31
N LEU A 403 5.55 7.65 13.09
CA LEU A 403 4.64 7.78 11.95
C LEU A 403 3.40 6.99 12.35
N ASN A 404 2.22 7.59 12.20
CA ASN A 404 0.90 7.12 12.66
C ASN A 404 0.47 5.71 12.18
N PHE A 405 1.37 4.91 11.61
CA PHE A 405 1.14 3.50 11.25
C PHE A 405 0.99 2.58 12.48
N PHE A 406 1.50 2.95 13.66
CA PHE A 406 1.40 2.15 14.90
C PHE A 406 0.56 2.81 16.00
N ALA A 407 -0.06 3.96 15.74
CA ALA A 407 -0.80 4.70 16.77
C ALA A 407 -1.97 3.89 17.37
N GLU A 408 -2.44 2.85 16.68
CA GLU A 408 -3.54 2.00 17.13
C GLU A 408 -3.12 0.60 17.63
N ASP A 409 -1.84 0.21 17.54
CA ASP A 409 -1.37 -1.11 17.97
C ASP A 409 -0.03 -1.05 18.73
N GLU A 410 -0.13 -0.54 19.96
CA GLU A 410 0.95 -0.47 20.94
C GLU A 410 1.58 -1.85 21.21
N ALA A 411 0.79 -2.93 21.15
CA ALA A 411 1.27 -4.29 21.38
C ALA A 411 2.19 -4.78 20.25
N LEU A 412 1.90 -4.41 19.00
CA LEU A 412 2.76 -4.75 17.86
C LEU A 412 4.10 -4.01 17.93
N ALA A 413 4.09 -2.73 18.26
CA ALA A 413 5.31 -1.94 18.45
C ALA A 413 6.16 -2.49 19.61
N GLN A 414 5.52 -2.84 20.74
CA GLN A 414 6.20 -3.48 21.88
C GLN A 414 6.77 -4.86 21.52
N LYS A 415 6.06 -5.66 20.71
CA LYS A 415 6.55 -7.00 20.29
C LYS A 415 7.72 -6.90 19.31
N MET A 416 7.71 -5.89 18.43
CA MET A 416 8.86 -5.60 17.55
C MET A 416 10.07 -5.13 18.35
N LEU A 417 9.89 -4.23 19.32
CA LEU A 417 10.96 -3.79 20.21
C LEU A 417 11.50 -4.95 21.05
N GLY A 418 10.64 -5.77 21.65
CA GLY A 418 11.06 -6.95 22.41
C GLY A 418 11.75 -8.02 21.55
N TYR A 419 11.35 -8.18 20.28
CA TYR A 419 12.03 -9.07 19.33
C TYR A 419 13.45 -8.56 18.99
N LEU A 420 13.61 -7.25 18.79
CA LEU A 420 14.91 -6.62 18.54
C LEU A 420 15.81 -6.66 19.77
N GLU A 421 15.28 -6.36 20.96
CA GLU A 421 15.99 -6.43 22.25
C GLU A 421 16.43 -7.85 22.61
N GLY A 422 15.58 -8.86 22.34
CA GLY A 422 15.84 -10.25 22.71
C GLY A 422 16.85 -10.98 21.82
N ARG A 423 17.08 -10.51 20.58
CA ARG A 423 18.00 -11.17 19.63
C ARG A 423 19.27 -10.41 19.32
N MET A 424 19.36 -9.12 19.67
CA MET A 424 20.51 -8.30 19.32
C MET A 424 21.27 -7.86 20.58
N SER A 425 22.36 -8.58 20.91
CA SER A 425 23.25 -8.23 22.02
C SER A 425 23.96 -6.87 21.86
N LEU A 426 23.89 -6.28 20.66
CA LEU A 426 24.52 -5.00 20.27
C LEU A 426 23.53 -3.82 20.21
N PHE A 427 22.26 -4.01 20.56
CA PHE A 427 21.30 -2.89 20.61
C PHE A 427 21.70 -1.93 21.76
N PRO A 428 21.91 -0.62 21.51
CA PRO A 428 22.30 0.31 22.57
C PRO A 428 21.19 0.43 23.64
N ARG A 429 21.56 0.39 24.92
CA ARG A 429 20.68 0.56 26.11
C ARG A 429 20.09 1.98 26.26
N HIS A 430 19.91 2.75 25.19
CA HIS A 430 19.60 4.18 25.24
C HIS A 430 18.26 4.54 24.58
N ILE A 431 17.24 3.71 24.80
CA ILE A 431 15.85 4.15 24.60
C ILE A 431 15.37 4.74 25.93
N VAL A 432 15.31 6.06 26.02
CA VAL A 432 14.68 6.74 27.18
C VAL A 432 13.28 7.17 26.77
N ARG A 433 12.28 6.74 27.55
CA ARG A 433 10.91 7.23 27.44
C ARG A 433 10.93 8.71 27.84
N SER A 434 10.55 9.60 26.93
CA SER A 434 10.37 11.02 27.28
C SER A 434 9.39 11.12 28.46
N GLY A 435 9.75 11.87 29.49
CA GLY A 435 8.96 12.01 30.74
C GLY A 435 7.67 12.80 30.59
N ASP A 436 7.35 13.26 29.38
CA ASP A 436 6.35 14.31 29.15
C ASP A 436 4.96 13.75 28.76
N GLY A 437 4.75 12.44 28.83
CA GLY A 437 3.45 11.80 28.58
C GLY A 437 3.05 11.68 27.10
N GLU A 438 3.87 12.17 26.18
CA GLU A 438 3.75 11.87 24.75
C GLU A 438 4.64 10.69 24.36
N ASN A 439 4.09 9.76 23.57
CA ASN A 439 4.71 8.51 23.14
C ASN A 439 5.89 8.71 22.17
N ALA A 440 6.94 9.41 22.61
CA ALA A 440 8.16 9.61 21.85
C ALA A 440 9.30 8.79 22.47
N TYR A 441 9.88 7.90 21.66
CA TYR A 441 11.12 7.21 21.98
C TYR A 441 12.28 8.09 21.51
N VAL A 442 13.09 8.56 22.45
CA VAL A 442 14.26 9.40 22.15
C VAL A 442 15.52 8.57 22.33
N LEU A 443 16.31 8.46 21.27
CA LEU A 443 17.70 8.03 21.32
C LEU A 443 18.55 9.29 21.50
N SER A 444 18.94 9.66 22.72
CA SER A 444 19.83 10.81 22.94
C SER A 444 20.89 10.60 24.02
N GLY A 445 22.05 11.23 23.80
CA GLY A 445 23.13 11.43 24.75
C GLY A 445 23.14 12.83 25.37
N GLY A 446 21.98 13.43 25.69
CA GLY A 446 21.91 14.78 26.24
C GLY A 446 20.77 14.98 27.25
N VAL A 447 21.11 15.53 28.42
CA VAL A 447 20.21 15.76 29.55
C VAL A 447 19.33 16.99 29.32
N LEU A 448 18.00 16.83 29.38
CA LEU A 448 17.04 17.94 29.48
C LEU A 448 16.63 18.14 30.95
N LYS A 449 16.67 19.40 31.43
CA LYS A 449 16.14 19.79 32.75
C LYS A 449 14.69 20.28 32.62
N PRO A 450 13.79 19.96 33.57
CA PRO A 450 12.40 20.38 33.51
C PRO A 450 12.25 21.85 33.95
N MET A 451 11.49 22.65 33.19
CA MET A 451 11.07 24.00 33.58
C MET A 451 9.60 24.01 34.04
N SER A 452 9.33 24.76 35.12
CA SER A 452 8.06 24.78 35.87
C SER A 452 6.97 25.65 35.24
N ARG A 453 5.70 25.27 35.48
CA ARG A 453 4.47 25.91 34.98
C ARG A 453 4.13 27.24 35.68
N SER A 454 3.82 28.28 34.91
CA SER A 454 2.79 29.30 35.25
C SER A 454 2.25 29.99 33.97
N SER A 455 1.23 30.84 34.12
CA SER A 455 0.05 31.04 33.27
C SER A 455 0.13 31.99 32.05
N SER A 456 -0.67 31.64 31.02
CA SER A 456 -1.39 32.44 30.00
C SER A 456 -0.66 33.29 28.94
N LYS A 457 0.66 33.31 28.86
CA LYS A 457 1.39 33.62 27.61
C LYS A 457 2.70 32.84 27.66
N ARG A 458 2.93 31.95 26.70
CA ARG A 458 4.20 31.21 26.62
C ARG A 458 5.11 31.94 25.66
N GLU A 459 6.07 32.67 26.23
CA GLU A 459 7.26 33.10 25.52
C GLU A 459 8.20 31.91 25.39
N PHE A 460 8.74 31.70 24.19
CA PHE A 460 9.84 30.77 24.00
C PHE A 460 11.02 31.50 23.37
N SER A 461 12.23 31.10 23.80
CA SER A 461 13.50 31.45 23.16
C SER A 461 14.20 30.15 22.79
N LEU A 462 14.56 30.01 21.51
CA LEU A 462 15.36 28.90 21.02
C LEU A 462 16.69 29.46 20.52
N GLN A 463 17.79 29.08 21.18
CA GLN A 463 19.14 29.31 20.69
C GLN A 463 19.63 28.07 19.94
N ARG A 464 20.08 28.24 18.70
CA ARG A 464 20.64 27.15 17.90
C ARG A 464 21.86 27.63 17.15
N VAL A 465 22.92 26.83 17.21
CA VAL A 465 24.08 26.95 16.34
C VAL A 465 23.73 26.28 15.01
N VAL A 466 23.75 27.02 13.91
CA VAL A 466 23.45 26.51 12.57
C VAL A 466 24.71 26.52 11.73
N GLU A 467 25.02 25.39 11.09
CA GLU A 467 26.14 25.30 10.15
C GLU A 467 25.81 26.04 8.86
N ASN A 468 26.78 26.77 8.32
CA ASN A 468 26.63 27.48 7.06
C ASN A 468 26.79 26.49 5.88
N PRO A 469 25.71 26.09 5.17
CA PRO A 469 25.80 25.10 4.11
C PRO A 469 26.63 25.58 2.91
N TYR A 470 26.78 26.91 2.74
CA TYR A 470 27.59 27.49 1.68
C TYR A 470 29.09 27.36 1.93
N PHE A 471 29.52 27.19 3.18
CA PHE A 471 30.93 27.06 3.53
C PHE A 471 31.56 25.82 2.86
N GLY A 472 30.85 24.69 2.87
CA GLY A 472 31.27 23.46 2.18
C GLY A 472 31.34 23.63 0.66
N GLN A 473 30.33 24.26 0.05
CA GLN A 473 30.28 24.49 -1.40
C GLN A 473 31.39 25.42 -1.89
N LEU A 474 31.73 26.46 -1.11
CA LEU A 474 32.86 27.34 -1.41
C LEU A 474 34.19 26.56 -1.34
N GLY A 475 34.33 25.66 -0.36
CA GLY A 475 35.49 24.77 -0.24
C GLY A 475 35.63 23.79 -1.41
N ASP A 476 34.53 23.23 -1.92
CA ASP A 476 34.53 22.37 -3.10
C ASP A 476 34.88 23.17 -4.37
N THR A 477 34.33 24.37 -4.51
CA THR A 477 34.61 25.27 -5.64
C THR A 477 36.09 25.68 -5.68
N ALA A 478 36.68 26.00 -4.52
CA ALA A 478 38.10 26.32 -4.42
C ALA A 478 38.98 25.14 -4.88
N ARG A 479 38.70 23.92 -4.43
CA ARG A 479 39.42 22.70 -4.84
C ARG A 479 39.32 22.44 -6.35
N LEU A 480 38.16 22.66 -6.94
CA LEU A 480 37.97 22.52 -8.39
C LEU A 480 38.82 23.55 -9.17
N LEU A 481 38.83 24.81 -8.73
CA LEU A 481 39.62 25.86 -9.37
C LEU A 481 41.13 25.61 -9.22
N GLU A 482 41.58 25.12 -8.07
CA GLU A 482 42.96 24.69 -7.85
C GLU A 482 43.38 23.58 -8.82
N SER A 483 42.56 22.54 -8.97
CA SER A 483 42.80 21.44 -9.90
C SER A 483 42.94 21.93 -11.35
N ARG A 484 42.02 22.81 -11.79
CA ARG A 484 42.09 23.42 -13.13
C ARG A 484 43.33 24.28 -13.33
N LEU A 485 43.78 24.99 -12.30
CA LEU A 485 44.97 25.84 -12.37
C LEU A 485 46.24 24.98 -12.55
N VAL A 486 46.32 23.84 -11.87
CA VAL A 486 47.39 22.84 -12.06
C VAL A 486 47.35 22.24 -13.47
N GLU A 487 46.17 21.88 -13.98
CA GLU A 487 46.03 21.32 -15.33
C GLU A 487 46.43 22.33 -16.42
N THR A 488 46.01 23.60 -16.28
CA THR A 488 46.38 24.67 -17.21
C THR A 488 47.89 24.94 -17.16
N GLN A 489 48.51 24.90 -15.98
CA GLN A 489 49.97 25.03 -15.86
C GLN A 489 50.69 23.92 -16.63
N LYS A 490 50.24 22.67 -16.48
CA LYS A 490 50.83 21.55 -17.23
C LYS A 490 50.73 21.75 -18.75
N LYS A 491 49.60 22.26 -19.25
CA LYS A 491 49.43 22.59 -20.68
C LYS A 491 50.37 23.71 -21.14
N ILE A 492 50.61 24.71 -20.29
CA ILE A 492 51.60 25.78 -20.56
C ILE A 492 52.99 25.16 -20.69
N ASP A 493 53.38 24.32 -19.73
CA ASP A 493 54.71 23.67 -19.72
C ASP A 493 54.92 22.80 -20.97
N ASP A 494 53.91 22.04 -21.40
CA ASP A 494 53.95 21.22 -22.61
C ASP A 494 54.13 22.06 -23.89
N VAL A 495 53.43 23.19 -24.00
CA VAL A 495 53.53 24.11 -25.15
C VAL A 495 54.89 24.82 -25.15
N GLN A 496 55.37 25.26 -23.98
CA GLN A 496 56.70 25.88 -23.85
C GLN A 496 57.81 24.88 -24.18
N PHE A 497 57.70 23.63 -23.72
CA PHE A 497 58.63 22.55 -24.08
C PHE A 497 58.69 22.36 -25.60
N THR A 498 57.53 22.34 -26.26
CA THR A 498 57.44 22.21 -27.73
C THR A 498 58.05 23.41 -28.44
N LEU A 499 57.83 24.63 -27.95
CA LEU A 499 58.40 25.86 -28.51
C LEU A 499 59.93 25.95 -28.35
N ASN A 500 60.46 25.44 -27.23
CA ASN A 500 61.88 25.48 -26.89
C ASN A 500 62.69 24.33 -27.50
N ASN A 501 62.03 23.27 -27.96
CA ASN A 501 62.72 22.13 -28.56
C ASN A 501 62.95 22.36 -30.08
N PRO A 502 64.21 22.50 -30.53
CA PRO A 502 64.53 22.81 -31.93
C PRO A 502 64.12 21.70 -32.90
N HIS A 503 63.90 20.47 -32.43
CA HIS A 503 63.41 19.37 -33.26
C HIS A 503 61.93 19.47 -33.59
N PHE A 504 61.12 20.08 -32.71
CA PHE A 504 59.68 20.24 -32.91
C PHE A 504 59.30 21.60 -33.50
N SER A 505 60.19 22.58 -33.41
CA SER A 505 60.00 23.93 -33.96
C SER A 505 61.26 24.38 -34.73
N PRO A 506 61.50 23.86 -35.95
CA PRO A 506 62.70 24.21 -36.72
C PRO A 506 62.77 25.72 -36.97
N VAL A 507 63.91 26.32 -36.64
CA VAL A 507 64.20 27.76 -36.49
C VAL A 507 64.11 28.57 -37.81
N LYS A 508 63.55 28.02 -38.90
CA LYS A 508 63.23 28.83 -40.07
C LYS A 508 62.13 29.83 -39.70
N GLN A 509 62.58 31.05 -39.38
CA GLN A 509 61.80 32.20 -38.94
C GLN A 509 60.50 32.32 -39.78
N GLY A 510 59.35 32.21 -39.13
CA GLY A 510 58.05 32.47 -39.76
C GLY A 510 57.18 31.27 -40.11
N SER A 511 57.45 30.06 -39.59
CA SER A 511 56.49 28.97 -39.76
C SER A 511 55.17 29.32 -39.06
N ARG A 512 54.04 29.27 -39.79
CA ARG A 512 52.69 29.48 -39.25
C ARG A 512 52.41 28.61 -38.01
N TYR A 513 53.10 27.48 -37.91
CA TYR A 513 53.03 26.55 -36.78
C TYR A 513 53.57 27.17 -35.48
N ARG A 514 54.74 27.82 -35.51
CA ARG A 514 55.30 28.48 -34.32
C ARG A 514 54.40 29.63 -33.84
N GLN A 515 53.89 30.44 -34.76
CA GLN A 515 52.92 31.50 -34.45
C GLN A 515 51.64 30.93 -33.82
N GLY A 516 51.19 29.77 -34.29
CA GLY A 516 50.05 29.06 -33.70
C GLY A 516 50.30 28.60 -32.27
N LEU A 517 51.49 28.07 -31.99
CA LEU A 517 51.89 27.66 -30.64
C LEU A 517 52.10 28.86 -29.70
N GLU A 518 52.69 29.95 -30.16
CA GLU A 518 52.85 31.20 -29.38
C GLU A 518 51.47 31.80 -29.04
N LYS A 519 50.53 31.83 -30.00
CA LYS A 519 49.15 32.27 -29.74
C LYS A 519 48.44 31.35 -28.74
N LYS A 520 48.65 30.03 -28.83
CA LYS A 520 48.10 29.05 -27.89
C LYS A 520 48.67 29.23 -26.49
N LEU A 521 49.97 29.49 -26.38
CA LEU A 521 50.64 29.77 -25.11
C LEU A 521 50.04 31.02 -24.45
N GLN A 522 49.91 32.11 -25.21
CA GLN A 522 49.29 33.34 -24.71
C GLN A 522 47.86 33.09 -24.19
N GLY A 523 47.04 32.34 -24.94
CA GLY A 523 45.68 32.00 -24.49
C GLY A 523 45.65 31.19 -23.20
N LEU A 524 46.56 30.23 -23.03
CA LEU A 524 46.67 29.45 -21.80
C LEU A 524 47.15 30.28 -20.60
N GLU A 525 48.06 31.24 -20.82
CA GLU A 525 48.52 32.18 -19.78
C GLU A 525 47.40 33.13 -19.33
N GLU A 526 46.59 33.63 -20.27
CA GLU A 526 45.40 34.42 -19.97
C GLU A 526 44.36 33.61 -19.17
N ASP A 527 44.13 32.35 -19.53
CA ASP A 527 43.21 31.46 -18.81
C ASP A 527 43.72 31.14 -17.39
N LYS A 528 45.02 30.90 -17.23
CA LYS A 528 45.65 30.74 -15.91
C LYS A 528 45.44 31.97 -15.03
N ALA A 529 45.62 33.17 -15.57
CA ALA A 529 45.40 34.42 -14.85
C ALA A 529 43.94 34.58 -14.40
N LYS A 530 42.97 34.25 -15.27
CA LYS A 530 41.54 34.28 -14.93
C LYS A 530 41.19 33.29 -13.81
N LEU A 531 41.69 32.06 -13.89
CA LEU A 531 41.48 31.04 -12.86
C LEU A 531 42.06 31.47 -11.51
N ALA A 532 43.24 32.10 -11.50
CA ALA A 532 43.86 32.61 -10.29
C ALA A 532 43.02 33.71 -9.61
N VAL A 533 42.45 34.63 -10.40
CA VAL A 533 41.55 35.68 -9.88
C VAL A 533 40.27 35.08 -9.30
N GLN A 534 39.68 34.09 -9.97
CA GLN A 534 38.50 33.39 -9.47
C GLN A 534 38.78 32.65 -8.16
N LEU A 535 39.90 31.93 -8.07
CA LEU A 535 40.30 31.21 -6.86
C LEU A 535 40.52 32.18 -5.69
N ALA A 536 41.20 33.31 -5.92
CA ALA A 536 41.39 34.34 -4.90
C ALA A 536 40.05 34.91 -4.39
N SER A 537 39.09 35.15 -5.30
CA SER A 537 37.75 35.60 -4.93
C SER A 537 36.99 34.58 -4.08
N VAL A 538 37.08 33.29 -4.39
CA VAL A 538 36.41 32.22 -3.63
C VAL A 538 37.06 32.06 -2.25
N ARG A 539 38.40 32.09 -2.16
CA ARG A 539 39.10 32.02 -0.88
C ARG A 539 38.77 33.21 0.03
N LYS A 540 38.70 34.42 -0.53
CA LYS A 540 38.24 35.60 0.21
C LYS A 540 36.81 35.42 0.74
N ALA A 541 35.91 34.85 -0.06
CA ALA A 541 34.55 34.55 0.39
C ALA A 541 34.50 33.49 1.51
N ILE A 542 35.41 32.52 1.51
CA ILE A 542 35.56 31.54 2.61
C ILE A 542 36.04 32.25 3.89
N GLU A 543 37.06 33.11 3.80
CA GLU A 543 37.58 33.88 4.94
C GLU A 543 36.55 34.84 5.54
N GLU A 544 35.69 35.43 4.71
CA GLU A 544 34.62 36.35 5.13
C GLU A 544 33.35 35.62 5.61
N SER A 545 33.25 34.30 5.40
CA SER A 545 32.09 33.51 5.82
C SER A 545 32.33 32.83 7.16
N ALA A 546 31.42 33.02 8.11
CA ALA A 546 31.41 32.20 9.32
C ALA A 546 30.99 30.76 8.99
N GLU A 547 31.72 29.79 9.52
CA GLU A 547 31.39 28.35 9.41
C GLU A 547 30.06 28.03 10.14
N ARG A 548 29.74 28.80 11.18
CA ARG A 548 28.57 28.64 12.03
C ARG A 548 27.97 29.99 12.41
N PHE A 549 26.65 30.03 12.56
CA PHE A 549 25.91 31.19 13.07
C PHE A 549 25.17 30.81 14.36
N ASP A 550 25.20 31.69 15.35
CA ASP A 550 24.32 31.61 16.52
C ASP A 550 23.00 32.32 16.20
N VAL A 551 21.90 31.58 16.21
CA VAL A 551 20.57 32.13 15.93
C VAL A 551 19.71 32.04 17.19
N GLU A 552 19.14 33.17 17.62
CA GLU A 552 18.13 33.23 18.69
C GLU A 552 16.76 33.59 18.08
N ILE A 553 15.77 32.70 18.25
CA ILE A 553 14.39 32.93 17.80
C ILE A 553 13.51 33.14 19.03
N ARG A 554 12.75 34.25 19.08
CA ARG A 554 11.79 34.56 20.15
C ARG A 554 10.36 34.65 19.61
N GLY A 555 9.40 34.05 20.32
CA GLY A 555 7.99 34.10 19.93
C GLY A 555 7.02 33.97 21.10
N THR A 556 5.76 34.37 20.88
CA THR A 556 4.63 34.22 21.83
C THR A 556 3.49 33.41 21.18
N LEU A 557 2.98 32.40 21.87
CA LEU A 557 1.84 31.58 21.43
C LEU A 557 0.55 31.95 22.19
N ASN A 558 -0.57 32.08 21.45
CA ASN A 558 -1.92 32.29 22.00
C ASN A 558 -2.78 31.02 21.84
N GLU A 559 -3.48 30.60 22.90
CA GLU A 559 -4.08 29.26 23.07
C GLU A 559 -5.33 28.91 22.23
N LYS A 560 -5.78 29.73 21.27
CA LYS A 560 -7.09 29.51 20.60
C LYS A 560 -7.09 28.81 19.25
N THR A 561 -5.95 28.38 18.73
CA THR A 561 -5.88 27.62 17.48
C THR A 561 -4.99 26.40 17.67
N SER A 562 -5.60 25.23 17.46
CA SER A 562 -5.05 23.88 17.24
C SER A 562 -3.55 23.63 17.49
N THR A 563 -3.27 22.50 18.15
CA THR A 563 -1.98 21.80 18.15
C THR A 563 -1.44 21.63 16.73
N GLY A 564 -0.53 22.51 16.33
CA GLY A 564 0.28 22.39 15.12
C GLY A 564 1.74 22.62 15.50
N GLU A 565 2.62 21.71 15.11
CA GLU A 565 4.06 21.91 15.22
C GLU A 565 4.55 22.77 14.05
N TYR A 566 5.32 23.81 14.36
CA TYR A 566 5.93 24.71 13.39
C TYR A 566 7.33 24.22 13.05
N TYR A 567 7.59 23.91 11.79
CA TYR A 567 8.94 23.73 11.27
C TYR A 567 9.38 25.02 10.59
N GLN A 568 10.33 25.74 11.21
CA GLN A 568 11.02 26.85 10.56
C GLN A 568 12.36 26.35 10.05
N THR A 569 12.58 26.48 8.74
CA THR A 569 13.91 26.38 8.16
C THR A 569 14.44 27.79 7.97
N LEU A 570 15.49 28.14 8.70
CA LEU A 570 16.24 29.38 8.46
C LEU A 570 17.17 29.15 7.27
N VAL A 571 17.01 29.92 6.21
CA VAL A 571 17.97 29.96 5.10
C VAL A 571 18.78 31.23 5.24
N VAL A 572 20.06 31.09 5.62
CA VAL A 572 20.98 32.22 5.67
C VAL A 572 21.57 32.42 4.28
N ALA A 573 21.32 33.58 3.67
CA ALA A 573 21.89 33.93 2.39
C ALA A 573 23.38 34.31 2.52
N PRO A 574 24.18 34.27 1.44
CA PRO A 574 25.63 34.49 1.46
C PRO A 574 26.12 35.83 2.03
N LYS A 575 25.23 36.80 2.29
CA LYS A 575 25.56 38.12 2.87
C LYS A 575 25.04 38.32 4.30
N GLY A 576 24.60 37.26 4.98
CA GLY A 576 24.06 37.34 6.33
C GLY A 576 22.59 37.79 6.42
N GLU A 577 21.87 37.80 5.29
CA GLU A 577 20.42 38.00 5.30
C GLU A 577 19.73 36.70 5.73
N ILE A 578 18.83 36.80 6.70
CA ILE A 578 18.00 35.68 7.16
C ILE A 578 16.73 35.65 6.31
N LEU A 579 16.61 34.63 5.47
CA LEU A 579 15.37 34.33 4.77
C LEU A 579 14.58 33.32 5.61
N LEU A 580 13.38 33.73 6.02
CA LEU A 580 12.40 32.86 6.64
C LEU A 580 11.69 32.08 5.54
N ASP A 581 12.02 30.80 5.40
CA ASP A 581 11.28 29.88 4.57
C ASP A 581 9.98 29.49 5.30
N LEU A 582 8.87 30.11 4.89
CA LEU A 582 7.53 29.82 5.39
C LEU A 582 6.86 28.66 4.63
N THR A 583 7.52 28.07 3.64
CA THR A 583 6.93 27.03 2.76
C THR A 583 6.63 25.74 3.53
N GLN A 584 7.27 25.49 4.67
CA GLN A 584 6.98 24.33 5.53
C GLN A 584 5.80 24.52 6.49
N VAL A 585 5.21 25.72 6.58
CA VAL A 585 4.17 26.03 7.58
C VAL A 585 2.78 25.49 7.19
N LEU A 586 2.54 25.10 5.93
CA LEU A 586 1.18 24.76 5.46
C LEU A 586 1.09 23.44 4.69
N ALA A 587 1.63 22.36 5.26
CA ALA A 587 1.38 21.00 4.76
C ALA A 587 0.04 20.42 5.26
N PHE A 588 -1.02 21.22 5.27
CA PHE A 588 -2.41 20.75 5.41
C PHE A 588 -3.29 21.43 4.35
N ARG A 589 -3.51 20.68 3.26
CA ARG A 589 -4.39 20.91 2.09
C ARG A 589 -4.22 22.20 1.26
N ASP A 590 -4.09 21.99 -0.05
CA ASP A 590 -4.34 22.89 -1.20
C ASP A 590 -4.11 24.39 -1.03
N VAL A 591 -2.85 24.81 -0.93
CA VAL A 591 -2.43 26.21 -1.16
C VAL A 591 -1.16 26.20 -2.02
N ASP A 592 -1.18 26.79 -3.23
CA ASP A 592 0.08 27.23 -3.85
C ASP A 592 0.39 28.66 -3.38
N VAL A 593 1.63 28.86 -2.98
CA VAL A 593 2.23 30.18 -2.78
C VAL A 593 3.22 30.40 -3.92
N SER A 594 3.03 31.44 -4.73
CA SER A 594 4.07 31.94 -5.62
C SER A 594 4.82 33.06 -4.91
N VAL A 595 6.14 32.92 -4.78
CA VAL A 595 7.03 34.02 -4.40
C VAL A 595 7.73 34.49 -5.67
N ALA A 596 7.32 35.64 -6.20
CA ALA A 596 8.05 36.28 -7.29
C ALA A 596 9.39 36.81 -6.77
N PRO A 597 10.52 36.61 -7.48
CA PRO A 597 11.79 37.19 -7.09
C PRO A 597 11.76 38.70 -7.33
N LEU A 598 12.06 39.50 -6.30
CA LEU A 598 12.43 40.90 -6.54
C LEU A 598 13.84 40.94 -7.16
N PRO A 599 14.06 41.76 -8.19
CA PRO A 599 15.22 41.61 -9.08
C PRO A 599 16.46 42.28 -8.49
N LYS A 600 17.62 41.64 -8.70
CA LYS A 600 18.85 42.28 -9.18
C LYS A 600 19.84 41.20 -9.63
N HIS A 601 20.03 41.14 -10.95
CA HIS A 601 20.93 40.27 -11.73
C HIS A 601 20.34 38.91 -12.17
N GLY A 602 19.50 39.06 -13.20
CA GLY A 602 19.09 38.10 -14.23
C GLY A 602 19.57 36.66 -14.16
N PHE A 603 18.64 35.77 -13.81
CA PHE A 603 18.38 34.55 -14.57
C PHE A 603 16.85 34.35 -14.60
N ALA A 604 16.29 34.13 -15.79
CA ALA A 604 14.88 33.84 -15.98
C ALA A 604 14.58 32.42 -15.48
N GLY A 605 14.06 32.31 -14.26
CA GLY A 605 13.56 31.06 -13.70
C GLY A 605 12.18 30.73 -14.28
N LYS A 606 12.08 29.57 -14.94
CA LYS A 606 10.83 29.00 -15.44
C LYS A 606 10.00 28.50 -14.26
N GLU A 607 8.73 28.87 -14.22
CA GLU A 607 7.75 28.39 -13.24
C GLU A 607 7.70 26.86 -13.25
N LEU A 608 7.98 26.23 -12.10
CA LEU A 608 7.80 24.79 -11.90
C LEU A 608 6.84 24.64 -10.72
N SER A 609 5.56 24.47 -11.05
CA SER A 609 4.57 24.01 -10.08
C SER A 609 4.79 22.51 -9.87
N VAL A 610 5.11 22.13 -8.64
CA VAL A 610 5.16 20.72 -8.24
C VAL A 610 3.92 20.48 -7.41
N LYS A 611 2.92 19.84 -8.02
CA LYS A 611 1.73 19.39 -7.30
C LYS A 611 2.16 18.33 -6.29
N THR A 612 1.95 18.59 -5.00
CA THR A 612 2.15 17.59 -3.93
C THR A 612 0.88 16.78 -3.75
N GLY A 613 0.68 15.85 -4.68
CA GLY A 613 -0.17 14.67 -4.56
C GLY A 613 0.53 13.55 -5.32
N ASP A 614 0.19 12.28 -5.06
CA ASP A 614 0.68 11.20 -5.92
C ASP A 614 0.34 11.59 -7.38
N PRO A 615 1.31 11.68 -8.31
CA PRO A 615 1.05 12.05 -9.69
C PRO A 615 -0.03 11.18 -10.34
N LEU A 616 -0.18 9.94 -9.87
CA LEU A 616 -1.25 9.04 -10.28
C LEU A 616 -2.62 9.44 -9.73
N ASP A 617 -2.72 9.88 -8.47
CA ASP A 617 -3.99 10.32 -7.89
C ASP A 617 -4.46 11.63 -8.53
N LEU A 618 -3.55 12.57 -8.75
CA LEU A 618 -3.86 13.83 -9.44
C LEU A 618 -4.25 13.61 -10.90
N ALA A 619 -3.61 12.65 -11.59
CA ALA A 619 -3.98 12.27 -12.95
C ALA A 619 -5.30 11.50 -13.00
N ALA A 620 -5.57 10.63 -12.02
CA ALA A 620 -6.80 9.85 -11.92
C ALA A 620 -8.00 10.76 -11.59
N SER A 621 -7.87 11.68 -10.64
CA SER A 621 -8.91 12.66 -10.33
C SER A 621 -9.16 13.61 -11.51
N ALA A 622 -8.12 14.09 -12.18
CA ALA A 622 -8.28 14.93 -13.37
C ALA A 622 -8.92 14.17 -14.55
N LEU A 623 -8.57 12.89 -14.75
CA LEU A 623 -9.19 12.06 -15.78
C LEU A 623 -10.64 11.73 -15.45
N ALA A 624 -10.95 11.36 -14.20
CA ALA A 624 -12.31 11.10 -13.74
C ALA A 624 -13.20 12.32 -13.90
N GLN A 625 -12.71 13.50 -13.49
CA GLN A 625 -13.40 14.77 -13.68
C GLN A 625 -13.61 15.07 -15.17
N SER A 626 -12.59 14.91 -16.02
CA SER A 626 -12.71 15.14 -17.46
C SER A 626 -13.68 14.17 -18.14
N MET A 627 -13.71 12.89 -17.74
CA MET A 627 -14.67 11.91 -18.24
C MET A 627 -16.10 12.26 -17.80
N GLN A 628 -16.27 12.67 -16.55
CA GLN A 628 -17.57 13.10 -16.02
C GLN A 628 -18.09 14.35 -16.75
N GLU A 629 -17.24 15.36 -16.95
CA GLU A 629 -17.57 16.57 -17.73
C GLU A 629 -17.94 16.22 -19.18
N ALA A 630 -17.24 15.27 -19.82
CA ALA A 630 -17.53 14.86 -21.20
C ALA A 630 -18.86 14.10 -21.32
N VAL A 631 -19.18 13.22 -20.36
CA VAL A 631 -20.46 12.50 -20.33
C VAL A 631 -21.61 13.49 -20.12
N ILE A 632 -21.49 14.38 -19.12
CA ILE A 632 -22.51 15.41 -18.83
C ILE A 632 -22.71 16.32 -20.04
N ALA A 633 -21.64 16.77 -20.69
CA ALA A 633 -21.74 17.61 -21.88
C ALA A 633 -22.48 16.91 -23.02
N LYS A 634 -22.20 15.62 -23.27
CA LYS A 634 -22.87 14.83 -24.31
C LYS A 634 -24.35 14.60 -23.99
N GLU A 635 -24.68 14.25 -22.75
CA GLU A 635 -26.06 13.99 -22.33
C GLU A 635 -26.90 15.27 -22.34
N THR A 636 -26.38 16.38 -21.81
CA THR A 636 -27.07 17.68 -21.83
C THR A 636 -27.23 18.24 -23.25
N GLN A 637 -26.28 18.01 -24.15
CA GLN A 637 -26.43 18.34 -25.57
C GLN A 637 -27.53 17.51 -26.24
N THR A 638 -27.60 16.21 -25.92
CA THR A 638 -28.64 15.31 -26.43
C THR A 638 -30.02 15.73 -25.92
N LEU A 639 -30.11 16.01 -24.62
CA LEU A 639 -31.31 16.48 -23.95
C LEU A 639 -31.80 17.81 -24.55
N LYS A 640 -30.88 18.76 -24.76
CA LYS A 640 -31.17 20.02 -25.44
C LYS A 640 -31.74 19.81 -26.84
N GLY A 641 -31.12 18.95 -27.64
CA GLY A 641 -31.59 18.66 -29.01
C GLY A 641 -32.96 17.97 -29.06
N LEU A 642 -33.34 17.22 -28.02
CA LEU A 642 -34.68 16.66 -27.89
C LEU A 642 -35.69 17.72 -27.42
N LEU A 643 -35.33 18.55 -26.44
CA LEU A 643 -36.17 19.66 -25.99
C LEU A 643 -36.43 20.68 -27.11
N ASP A 644 -35.42 21.06 -27.89
CA ASP A 644 -35.59 21.98 -29.02
C ASP A 644 -36.55 21.39 -30.08
N ARG A 645 -36.42 20.08 -30.37
CA ARG A 645 -37.35 19.37 -31.27
C ARG A 645 -38.78 19.34 -30.72
N TYR A 646 -38.94 19.07 -29.42
CA TYR A 646 -40.24 19.11 -28.75
C TYR A 646 -40.90 20.48 -28.90
N HIS A 647 -40.18 21.56 -28.56
CA HIS A 647 -40.71 22.92 -28.64
C HIS A 647 -41.02 23.38 -30.06
N SER A 648 -40.34 22.82 -31.07
CA SER A 648 -40.64 23.09 -32.48
C SER A 648 -41.84 22.28 -33.03
N GLY A 649 -42.42 21.37 -32.24
CA GLY A 649 -43.51 20.49 -32.67
C GLY A 649 -43.07 19.39 -33.64
N LEU A 650 -41.77 19.11 -33.73
CA LEU A 650 -41.16 18.17 -34.68
C LEU A 650 -40.70 16.85 -34.01
N ILE A 651 -41.18 16.57 -32.81
CA ILE A 651 -40.77 15.38 -32.06
C ILE A 651 -41.70 14.21 -32.37
N GLU A 652 -41.11 13.08 -32.76
CA GLU A 652 -41.82 11.81 -32.89
C GLU A 652 -42.06 11.21 -31.49
N THR A 653 -43.10 10.40 -31.32
CA THR A 653 -43.43 9.78 -30.01
C THR A 653 -42.24 9.01 -29.39
N SER A 654 -41.44 8.33 -30.23
CA SER A 654 -40.23 7.63 -29.78
C SER A 654 -39.15 8.57 -29.22
N ALA A 655 -39.05 9.78 -29.75
CA ALA A 655 -38.13 10.80 -29.27
C ALA A 655 -38.65 11.51 -28.01
N GLU A 656 -39.97 11.57 -27.82
CA GLU A 656 -40.58 12.01 -26.54
C GLU A 656 -40.30 11.00 -25.42
N ASP A 657 -40.44 9.70 -25.69
CA ASP A 657 -40.13 8.65 -24.71
C ASP A 657 -38.64 8.67 -24.32
N GLN A 658 -37.76 8.85 -25.31
CA GLN A 658 -36.32 9.03 -25.08
C GLN A 658 -36.01 10.29 -24.24
N LEU A 659 -36.77 11.37 -24.45
CA LEU A 659 -36.65 12.60 -23.65
C LEU A 659 -37.04 12.34 -22.18
N VAL A 660 -38.13 11.62 -21.93
CA VAL A 660 -38.55 11.25 -20.58
C VAL A 660 -37.52 10.33 -19.92
N GLU A 661 -37.01 9.33 -20.64
CA GLU A 661 -36.00 8.40 -20.15
C GLU A 661 -34.70 9.13 -19.76
N LEU A 662 -34.22 10.05 -20.59
CA LEU A 662 -33.02 10.83 -20.29
C LEU A 662 -33.21 11.78 -19.10
N LEU A 663 -34.39 12.40 -18.97
CA LEU A 663 -34.75 13.22 -17.80
C LEU A 663 -34.78 12.39 -16.53
N LEU A 664 -35.27 11.15 -16.62
CA LEU A 664 -35.21 10.21 -15.51
C LEU A 664 -33.75 9.82 -15.21
N LEU A 665 -32.98 9.34 -16.17
CA LEU A 665 -31.58 8.95 -15.94
C LEU A 665 -30.74 10.08 -15.30
N ASN A 666 -31.02 11.33 -15.66
CA ASN A 666 -30.35 12.53 -15.13
C ASN A 666 -31.01 13.17 -13.89
N ALA A 667 -32.06 12.57 -13.31
CA ALA A 667 -32.85 13.18 -12.24
C ALA A 667 -32.02 13.57 -11.01
N HIS A 668 -31.11 12.69 -10.57
CA HIS A 668 -30.24 13.00 -9.42
C HIS A 668 -29.29 14.17 -9.71
N LEU A 669 -28.74 14.24 -10.92
CA LEU A 669 -27.84 15.33 -11.31
C LEU A 669 -28.57 16.67 -11.40
N TYR A 670 -29.81 16.68 -11.93
CA TYR A 670 -30.66 17.86 -11.92
C TYR A 670 -31.00 18.33 -10.50
N GLN A 671 -31.37 17.42 -9.60
CA GLN A 671 -31.65 17.76 -8.21
C GLN A 671 -30.42 18.39 -7.55
N LYS A 672 -29.24 17.76 -7.70
CA LYS A 672 -27.99 18.26 -7.14
C LYS A 672 -27.59 19.61 -7.76
N ALA A 673 -27.84 19.81 -9.04
CA ALA A 673 -27.65 21.11 -9.69
C ALA A 673 -28.52 22.18 -9.02
N LEU A 674 -29.81 21.92 -8.78
CA LEU A 674 -30.72 22.87 -8.13
C LEU A 674 -30.30 23.20 -6.69
N GLU A 675 -29.85 22.20 -5.93
CA GLU A 675 -29.34 22.37 -4.56
C GLU A 675 -28.08 23.25 -4.50
N LEU A 676 -27.19 23.13 -5.49
CA LEU A 676 -25.91 23.86 -5.54
C LEU A 676 -26.01 25.24 -6.22
N ARG A 677 -27.15 25.56 -6.83
CA ARG A 677 -27.36 26.85 -7.52
C ARG A 677 -27.17 28.08 -6.60
N PRO A 678 -27.70 28.11 -5.35
CA PRO A 678 -27.48 29.24 -4.44
C PRO A 678 -26.01 29.43 -4.05
N GLU A 679 -25.25 28.33 -3.91
CA GLU A 679 -23.81 28.38 -3.65
C GLU A 679 -23.07 29.02 -4.83
N TYR A 680 -23.39 28.60 -6.05
CA TYR A 680 -22.83 29.19 -7.27
C TYR A 680 -23.16 30.68 -7.39
N GLU A 681 -24.43 31.06 -7.23
CA GLU A 681 -24.87 32.46 -7.32
C GLU A 681 -24.20 33.35 -6.26
N LYS A 682 -24.00 32.80 -5.04
CA LYS A 682 -23.25 33.46 -3.97
C LYS A 682 -21.78 33.66 -4.35
N LEU A 683 -21.10 32.63 -4.86
CA LEU A 683 -19.69 32.71 -5.28
C LEU A 683 -19.49 33.70 -6.45
N VAL A 684 -20.46 33.79 -7.37
CA VAL A 684 -20.47 34.81 -8.43
C VAL A 684 -20.67 36.21 -7.85
N ALA A 685 -21.61 36.39 -6.92
CA ALA A 685 -21.92 37.68 -6.31
C ALA A 685 -20.80 38.21 -5.39
N GLU A 686 -20.09 37.31 -4.69
CA GLU A 686 -18.96 37.62 -3.83
C GLU A 686 -17.69 38.01 -4.61
N GLY A 687 -17.74 37.97 -5.95
CA GLY A 687 -16.67 38.46 -6.77
C GLY A 687 -15.44 37.56 -6.71
N ALA A 688 -15.62 36.25 -6.92
CA ALA A 688 -14.51 35.32 -7.15
C ALA A 688 -13.55 35.78 -8.29
N GLY A 689 -13.87 36.83 -9.06
CA GLY A 689 -12.97 37.53 -9.98
C GLY A 689 -12.03 38.58 -9.37
N ALA A 690 -12.19 38.98 -8.09
CA ALA A 690 -11.28 39.94 -7.46
C ALA A 690 -9.93 39.25 -7.18
N GLU A 691 -8.81 39.92 -7.48
CA GLU A 691 -7.47 39.41 -7.16
C GLU A 691 -7.31 39.34 -5.64
N GLY A 692 -7.40 38.13 -5.08
CA GLY A 692 -7.06 37.89 -3.67
C GLY A 692 -5.57 38.14 -3.47
N GLY A 693 -5.23 39.23 -2.80
CA GLY A 693 -3.89 39.55 -2.35
C GLY A 693 -3.78 39.39 -0.84
N ILE A 694 -2.65 38.85 -0.38
CA ILE A 694 -2.26 38.86 1.04
C ILE A 694 -2.09 40.34 1.44
N GLN A 695 -2.89 40.84 2.37
CA GLN A 695 -2.65 42.15 2.97
C GLN A 695 -1.78 41.96 4.22
N ALA A 696 -0.51 42.34 4.11
CA ALA A 696 0.41 42.42 5.24
C ALA A 696 0.54 43.88 5.67
N GLY A 697 -0.03 44.22 6.83
CA GLY A 697 0.14 45.51 7.47
C GLY A 697 1.33 45.48 8.42
N VAL A 698 2.35 46.29 8.17
CA VAL A 698 3.46 46.48 9.11
C VAL A 698 3.09 47.63 10.03
N VAL A 699 2.85 47.34 11.31
CA VAL A 699 2.56 48.34 12.33
C VAL A 699 3.76 48.41 13.28
N PHE A 700 4.33 49.61 13.41
CA PHE A 700 5.34 49.86 14.43
C PHE A 700 4.65 49.94 15.79
N ASP A 701 5.05 49.08 16.73
CA ASP A 701 4.57 49.17 18.10
C ASP A 701 5.23 50.37 18.76
N SER A 702 4.51 51.50 18.77
CA SER A 702 4.99 52.76 19.35
C SER A 702 5.19 52.70 20.86
N ASN A 703 4.78 51.61 21.53
CA ASN A 703 4.96 51.42 22.97
C ASN A 703 6.23 50.67 23.33
N ALA A 704 6.94 50.11 22.35
CA ALA A 704 8.24 49.48 22.58
C ALA A 704 9.31 50.57 22.71
N GLY A 705 10.09 50.53 23.80
CA GLY A 705 11.13 51.54 24.09
C GLY A 705 12.17 51.68 22.97
N PRO A 706 12.99 52.74 22.98
CA PRO A 706 13.87 53.13 21.87
C PRO A 706 14.88 52.05 21.41
N ASP A 707 15.16 51.06 22.25
CA ASP A 707 16.07 49.94 21.95
C ASP A 707 15.36 48.67 21.44
N SER A 708 14.03 48.66 21.41
CA SER A 708 13.21 47.53 20.96
C SER A 708 12.39 47.91 19.73
N ARG A 709 12.98 47.74 18.54
CA ARG A 709 12.25 47.79 17.27
C ARG A 709 11.46 46.50 17.07
N ALA A 710 10.36 46.34 17.80
CA ALA A 710 9.44 45.24 17.57
C ALA A 710 8.57 45.57 16.36
N LEU A 711 8.82 44.87 15.25
CA LEU A 711 8.02 44.97 14.03
C LEU A 711 6.82 44.02 14.16
N ARG A 712 5.59 44.54 14.15
CA ARG A 712 4.39 43.70 14.12
C ARG A 712 3.86 43.64 12.70
N ILE A 713 3.70 42.43 12.17
CA ILE A 713 3.13 42.17 10.84
C ILE A 713 1.78 41.48 11.06
N ASP A 714 0.69 42.17 10.76
CA ASP A 714 -0.65 41.58 10.74
C ASP A 714 -0.94 41.11 9.30
N VAL A 715 -1.25 39.81 9.14
CA VAL A 715 -1.53 39.19 7.84
C VAL A 715 -2.97 38.69 7.81
N SER A 716 -3.77 39.15 6.84
CA SER A 716 -5.12 38.61 6.58
C SER A 716 -5.17 37.91 5.22
N TYR A 717 -5.90 36.79 5.15
CA TYR A 717 -6.04 35.94 3.95
C TYR A 717 -7.52 35.76 3.60
N SER A 718 -7.90 36.03 2.36
CA SER A 718 -9.15 35.58 1.76
C SER A 718 -8.84 34.55 0.67
N ASP A 719 -9.46 33.38 0.74
CA ASP A 719 -9.16 32.26 -0.15
C ASP A 719 -9.87 32.38 -1.52
N ALA A 720 -9.52 33.44 -2.25
CA ALA A 720 -10.10 33.73 -3.57
C ALA A 720 -9.84 32.60 -4.58
N ARG A 721 -8.82 31.76 -4.35
CA ARG A 721 -8.49 30.64 -5.25
C ARG A 721 -9.41 29.45 -5.01
N ALA A 722 -9.62 29.02 -3.77
CA ALA A 722 -10.56 27.94 -3.50
C ALA A 722 -11.97 28.30 -3.99
N GLN A 723 -12.38 29.57 -3.83
CA GLN A 723 -13.63 30.07 -4.39
C GLN A 723 -13.69 30.01 -5.91
N ARG A 724 -12.59 30.31 -6.63
CA ARG A 724 -12.51 30.18 -8.10
C ARG A 724 -12.55 28.74 -8.58
N GLU A 725 -11.82 27.84 -7.94
CA GLU A 725 -11.83 26.42 -8.31
C GLU A 725 -13.20 25.80 -8.03
N ARG A 726 -13.82 26.12 -6.89
CA ARG A 726 -15.19 25.70 -6.60
C ARG A 726 -16.20 26.27 -7.59
N LEU A 727 -16.06 27.53 -7.96
CA LEU A 727 -16.90 28.16 -8.99
C LEU A 727 -16.72 27.47 -10.35
N LYS A 728 -15.50 27.10 -10.72
CA LYS A 728 -15.18 26.40 -11.98
C LYS A 728 -15.74 24.99 -12.00
N GLU A 729 -15.63 24.25 -10.90
CA GLU A 729 -16.23 22.92 -10.72
C GLU A 729 -17.76 23.00 -10.87
N LEU A 730 -18.41 23.91 -10.12
CA LEU A 730 -19.86 24.09 -10.18
C LEU A 730 -20.33 24.52 -11.58
N ALA A 731 -19.58 25.40 -12.25
CA ALA A 731 -19.87 25.84 -13.60
C ALA A 731 -19.69 24.74 -14.65
N GLY A 732 -18.64 23.91 -14.54
CA GLY A 732 -18.35 22.85 -15.49
C GLY A 732 -19.37 21.71 -15.45
N ILE A 733 -19.78 21.32 -14.23
CA ILE A 733 -20.64 20.17 -14.01
C ILE A 733 -22.13 20.55 -14.08
N TYR A 734 -22.54 21.66 -13.45
CA TYR A 734 -23.96 21.91 -13.17
C TYR A 734 -24.61 23.01 -14.03
N ARG A 735 -23.83 23.91 -14.62
CA ARG A 735 -24.36 24.98 -15.48
C ARG A 735 -25.17 24.48 -16.68
N PRO A 736 -24.77 23.41 -17.40
CA PRO A 736 -25.58 22.88 -18.49
C PRO A 736 -27.00 22.48 -18.07
N TYR A 737 -27.17 22.00 -16.83
CA TYR A 737 -28.48 21.65 -16.28
C TYR A 737 -29.30 22.88 -15.91
N TRP A 738 -28.67 23.93 -15.35
CA TRP A 738 -29.35 25.20 -15.06
C TRP A 738 -29.84 25.89 -16.33
N ASP A 739 -29.04 25.86 -17.41
CA ASP A 739 -29.40 26.47 -18.69
C ASP A 739 -30.60 25.75 -19.34
N LEU A 740 -30.75 24.45 -19.11
CA LEU A 740 -31.86 23.64 -19.62
C LEU A 740 -33.10 23.66 -18.73
N GLN A 741 -32.98 24.06 -17.46
CA GLN A 741 -34.05 24.01 -16.48
C GLN A 741 -35.38 24.64 -16.99
N PRO A 742 -35.41 25.85 -17.60
CA PRO A 742 -36.67 26.45 -18.04
C PRO A 742 -37.39 25.62 -19.12
N GLN A 743 -36.63 24.99 -20.02
CA GLN A 743 -37.18 24.14 -21.07
C GLN A 743 -37.71 22.82 -20.52
N VAL A 744 -37.02 22.26 -19.53
CA VAL A 744 -37.47 21.05 -18.82
C VAL A 744 -38.73 21.34 -18.01
N ASP A 745 -38.77 22.44 -17.27
CA ASP A 745 -39.96 22.89 -16.53
C ASP A 745 -41.16 23.11 -17.47
N GLN A 746 -40.93 23.71 -18.63
CA GLN A 746 -41.97 23.92 -19.64
C GLN A 746 -42.48 22.59 -20.21
N PHE A 747 -41.58 21.68 -20.59
CA PHE A 747 -41.92 20.34 -21.09
C PHE A 747 -42.75 19.56 -20.07
N LEU A 748 -42.29 19.49 -18.82
CA LEU A 748 -42.96 18.75 -17.76
C LEU A 748 -44.32 19.36 -17.40
N LYS A 749 -44.43 20.69 -17.44
CA LYS A 749 -45.69 21.38 -17.15
C LYS A 749 -46.72 21.14 -18.25
N ILE A 750 -46.32 21.17 -19.51
CA ILE A 750 -47.21 20.90 -20.65
C ILE A 750 -47.63 19.42 -20.66
N ARG A 751 -46.68 18.51 -20.44
CA ARG A 751 -46.92 17.07 -20.62
C ARG A 751 -47.58 16.41 -19.41
N PHE A 752 -47.14 16.77 -18.21
CA PHE A 752 -47.51 16.10 -16.97
C PHE A 752 -48.18 17.03 -15.94
N GLY A 753 -48.23 18.34 -16.20
CA GLY A 753 -48.71 19.31 -15.22
C GLY A 753 -47.78 19.51 -14.03
N LEU A 754 -46.50 19.12 -14.16
CA LEU A 754 -45.49 19.16 -13.09
C LEU A 754 -44.36 20.13 -13.43
N THR A 755 -43.71 20.69 -12.42
CA THR A 755 -42.39 21.32 -12.53
C THR A 755 -41.29 20.26 -12.42
N ALA A 756 -40.06 20.57 -12.84
CA ALA A 756 -38.90 19.72 -12.67
C ALA A 756 -38.66 19.40 -11.20
N ARG A 757 -38.82 20.41 -10.33
CA ARG A 757 -38.76 20.22 -8.88
C ARG A 757 -39.78 19.19 -8.40
N GLU A 758 -41.04 19.32 -8.80
CA GLU A 758 -42.10 18.38 -8.42
C GLU A 758 -41.85 16.98 -8.99
N LEU A 759 -41.39 16.84 -10.24
CA LEU A 759 -41.05 15.54 -10.83
C LEU A 759 -39.95 14.83 -10.02
N PHE A 760 -38.88 15.55 -9.65
CA PHE A 760 -37.75 14.96 -8.95
C PHE A 760 -38.06 14.66 -7.48
N GLU A 761 -38.86 15.51 -6.82
CA GLU A 761 -39.43 15.23 -5.49
C GLU A 761 -40.40 14.02 -5.57
N THR A 762 -41.18 13.90 -6.65
CA THR A 762 -42.12 12.78 -6.88
C THR A 762 -41.41 11.49 -7.24
N ARG A 763 -40.25 11.52 -7.90
CA ARG A 763 -39.45 10.30 -8.15
C ARG A 763 -38.93 9.71 -6.85
N ALA A 764 -38.45 10.52 -5.92
CA ALA A 764 -38.09 10.05 -4.59
C ALA A 764 -39.30 9.45 -3.83
N VAL A 765 -40.53 9.82 -4.23
CA VAL A 765 -41.78 9.25 -3.72
C VAL A 765 -42.20 7.99 -4.50
N LEU A 766 -42.06 7.94 -5.82
CA LEU A 766 -42.32 6.76 -6.67
C LEU A 766 -41.33 5.63 -6.40
N ASP A 767 -40.05 5.95 -6.22
CA ASP A 767 -39.00 5.02 -5.77
C ASP A 767 -39.24 4.53 -4.32
N ARG A 768 -40.15 5.15 -3.57
CA ARG A 768 -40.61 4.66 -2.25
C ARG A 768 -41.95 3.91 -2.31
N LEU A 769 -42.78 4.18 -3.33
CA LEU A 769 -44.12 3.61 -3.47
C LEU A 769 -44.19 2.38 -4.37
N LEU A 770 -43.24 2.19 -5.30
CA LEU A 770 -43.18 1.00 -6.14
C LEU A 770 -42.63 -0.20 -5.35
N PRO A 771 -43.29 -1.38 -5.37
CA PRO A 771 -42.77 -2.62 -4.81
C PRO A 771 -41.40 -2.94 -5.41
N SER A 772 -40.55 -3.65 -4.66
CA SER A 772 -39.17 -4.00 -5.05
C SER A 772 -39.04 -4.75 -6.37
N ASP A 773 -40.15 -5.29 -6.87
CA ASP A 773 -40.20 -6.24 -7.97
C ASP A 773 -40.56 -5.54 -9.30
N GLU A 774 -41.03 -4.29 -9.23
CA GLU A 774 -41.38 -3.43 -10.38
C GLU A 774 -40.39 -2.27 -10.61
N ARG A 775 -39.42 -2.08 -9.71
CA ARG A 775 -38.26 -1.19 -9.91
C ARG A 775 -37.18 -1.91 -10.71
#